data_AF-A0A317VUR3-F1
#
_entry.id   AF-A0A317VUR3-F1
#
_cell.length_a   1.000
_cell.length_b   1.000
_cell.length_c   1.000
_cell.angle_alpha   90.00
_cell.angle_beta   90.00
_cell.angle_gamma   90.00
#
_symmetry.space_group_name_H-M   'P 1'
#
loop_
_entity.id
_entity.type
_entity.pdbx_description
1 polymer ?
#
loop_
_entity_poly.entity_id
_entity_poly.type
_entity_poly.pdbx_seq_one_letter_code
_entity_poly.pdbx_strand_id
1 'polypeptide(L)'
;MHNLQARSATLLFSGTSSNFTIIKSPNKNISGGLTEVETASVVQWLFQQPELNLTAADDAGEWDNTIFLVELTRPNKSDVLQYLDHDHPPPRRYAQVVLDVRATLDPYYAELLVGPLPITNKSTTTWVPLEYPYTRKTQGRIRNLVADHDTIYSEWLYKISASIVDITLDLFNGTVLGLNNDTIRIPGIDPLWQDDGRIIRWGTFWNLPVDDFDASSILPLGLIFKSDITGRDPSKWKLEGWLYNNIFYETTNAFRKAYYSPGFATWARTDQEGPILSEDQKQPPVMVAPSGARYALDTEQKYVTWMGLQEALSHYAETDPVQSSTAYLDSYYGFGPYTFELVKGYDCPIYATYLNTSFYESEATHTHIDSLCLFEYDADYPIQRHTNPSYVSTTKNIYLILRPVSTIGNYDYTISYTFHLDGTIGIKVRASGYIQAAHSAHSAHNTNYGYPIHSALSGSMHDHILNFKADFDILSTANSIELTSLPPSNNKNDAQHINQDARNAYGEYRGYRILPSSSSSSGGGGTNHLTIINSSTLIHAAHWSEHDIQITQHHDHESRSAYPYNNQDVYNPMINFDEYFDGEDLSQTDLVVWVNLAMHHVPTTGDLPEYGDDNCGGGGESRRTVNMVRVGFGDEDVVEEVETFGQARERMEVVVRPVEEVLWGYCSCLSLNEIPSIKGVSVAPGATPLTLTPWPAKFAAHAFVMPNTACLLTVYDTYPGLAWKDAVEHRFTITPRPSLAVAGLNC
;
A
#
# COMPACT_ATOMS: atom_id res chain seq x y z
N MET A 1 7.38 -0.52 -32.51
CA MET A 1 8.61 -0.26 -31.73
C MET A 1 8.43 1.09 -31.05
N HIS A 2 8.14 1.09 -29.74
CA HIS A 2 8.29 2.29 -28.92
C HIS A 2 9.24 1.94 -27.78
N ASN A 3 10.30 2.73 -27.62
CA ASN A 3 11.23 2.56 -26.52
C ASN A 3 10.58 3.12 -25.25
N LEU A 4 10.39 2.26 -24.24
CA LEU A 4 10.19 2.70 -22.87
C LEU A 4 11.53 3.21 -22.33
N GLN A 5 11.78 4.51 -22.45
CA GLN A 5 12.80 5.20 -21.67
C GLN A 5 12.16 5.75 -20.40
N ALA A 6 12.87 5.66 -19.27
CA ALA A 6 12.50 6.35 -18.05
C ALA A 6 12.27 7.85 -18.34
N ARG A 7 11.10 8.38 -17.95
CA ARG A 7 10.82 9.82 -18.05
C ARG A 7 11.61 10.57 -16.97
N SER A 8 12.86 10.89 -17.27
CA SER A 8 13.57 11.93 -16.53
C SER A 8 12.77 13.23 -16.64
N ALA A 9 12.36 13.77 -15.50
CA ALA A 9 11.62 15.03 -15.42
C ALA A 9 12.38 16.12 -16.19
N THR A 10 11.82 16.56 -17.32
CA THR A 10 12.54 17.39 -18.27
C THR A 10 12.54 18.85 -17.79
N LEU A 11 13.68 19.26 -17.22
CA LEU A 11 14.09 20.66 -16.98
C LEU A 11 13.27 21.48 -15.95
N LEU A 12 13.43 21.15 -14.67
CA LEU A 12 13.06 22.06 -13.57
C LEU A 12 14.25 22.79 -12.92
N PHE A 13 15.49 22.27 -13.04
CA PHE A 13 16.70 22.90 -12.50
C PHE A 13 17.73 23.23 -13.59
N SER A 14 18.10 24.51 -13.72
CA SER A 14 19.25 24.95 -14.52
C SER A 14 20.55 24.88 -13.72
N GLY A 15 20.92 23.67 -13.29
CA GLY A 15 22.06 23.43 -12.41
C GLY A 15 22.02 22.01 -11.85
N THR A 16 22.55 21.07 -12.62
CA THR A 16 22.45 19.60 -12.42
C THR A 16 21.02 19.04 -12.54
N SER A 17 20.85 18.08 -13.45
CA SER A 17 19.66 17.23 -13.51
C SER A 17 19.64 16.26 -12.32
N SER A 18 18.47 15.71 -12.00
CA SER A 18 18.25 14.66 -10.99
C SER A 18 18.85 13.29 -11.40
N ASN A 19 20.10 13.29 -11.86
CA ASN A 19 20.81 12.10 -12.28
C ASN A 19 21.48 11.44 -11.08
N PHE A 20 20.81 10.44 -10.51
CA PHE A 20 21.48 9.42 -9.70
C PHE A 20 22.52 8.68 -10.56
N THR A 21 23.48 8.02 -9.91
CA THR A 21 24.48 7.23 -10.65
C THR A 21 23.88 5.89 -11.08
N ILE A 22 23.81 5.63 -12.39
CA ILE A 22 23.40 4.31 -12.88
C ILE A 22 24.53 3.32 -12.62
N ILE A 23 24.22 2.24 -11.92
CA ILE A 23 25.12 1.11 -11.67
C ILE A 23 24.51 -0.18 -12.23
N LYS A 24 25.33 -1.22 -12.31
CA LYS A 24 24.88 -2.59 -12.56
C LYS A 24 25.00 -3.38 -11.26
N SER A 25 23.90 -4.02 -10.85
CA SER A 25 23.89 -4.94 -9.71
C SER A 25 24.90 -6.07 -9.91
N PRO A 26 25.63 -6.52 -8.87
CA PRO A 26 26.57 -7.64 -8.98
C PRO A 26 25.86 -8.94 -9.40
N ASN A 27 24.63 -9.14 -8.90
CA ASN A 27 23.79 -10.29 -9.16
C ASN A 27 22.45 -9.87 -9.81
N LYS A 28 21.84 -10.77 -10.58
CA LYS A 28 20.49 -10.56 -11.12
C LYS A 28 19.51 -10.56 -9.94
N ASN A 29 18.54 -9.64 -9.93
CA ASN A 29 17.46 -9.70 -8.95
C ASN A 29 16.55 -10.89 -9.26
N ILE A 30 16.74 -11.99 -8.53
CA ILE A 30 15.93 -13.21 -8.64
C ILE A 30 14.57 -13.09 -7.95
N SER A 31 14.44 -12.15 -7.00
CA SER A 31 13.20 -11.83 -6.26
C SER A 31 12.39 -10.70 -6.91
N GLY A 32 12.92 -10.05 -7.94
CA GLY A 32 12.19 -9.09 -8.77
C GLY A 32 11.08 -9.81 -9.53
N GLY A 33 9.87 -9.25 -9.48
CA GLY A 33 8.61 -9.87 -9.93
C GLY A 33 8.59 -10.37 -11.38
N LEU A 34 7.45 -10.91 -11.81
CA LEU A 34 7.28 -11.37 -13.19
C LEU A 34 7.44 -10.20 -14.17
N THR A 35 8.11 -10.45 -15.28
CA THR A 35 8.07 -9.56 -16.44
C THR A 35 6.73 -9.71 -17.14
N GLU A 36 6.22 -8.67 -17.82
CA GLU A 36 5.00 -8.72 -18.65
C GLU A 36 4.99 -9.98 -19.55
N VAL A 37 6.12 -10.30 -20.19
CA VAL A 37 6.26 -11.48 -21.05
C VAL A 37 6.15 -12.82 -20.28
N GLU A 38 6.64 -12.89 -19.04
CA GLU A 38 6.42 -14.06 -18.17
C GLU A 38 4.95 -14.17 -17.77
N THR A 39 4.32 -13.07 -17.33
CA THR A 39 2.89 -13.00 -16.96
C THR A 39 1.99 -13.42 -18.11
N ALA A 40 2.14 -12.80 -19.28
CA ALA A 40 1.44 -13.16 -20.53
C ALA A 40 1.55 -14.65 -20.85
N SER A 41 2.77 -15.20 -20.73
CA SER A 41 3.03 -16.60 -21.04
C SER A 41 2.34 -17.55 -20.05
N VAL A 42 2.33 -17.22 -18.76
CA VAL A 42 1.65 -18.00 -17.71
C VAL A 42 0.15 -17.98 -17.92
N VAL A 43 -0.46 -16.81 -18.08
CA VAL A 43 -1.89 -16.62 -18.35
C VAL A 43 -2.30 -17.40 -19.60
N GLN A 44 -1.59 -17.20 -20.72
CA GLN A 44 -1.88 -17.88 -21.98
C GLN A 44 -1.74 -19.41 -21.87
N TRP A 45 -0.80 -19.91 -21.04
CA TRP A 45 -0.62 -21.34 -20.80
C TRP A 45 -1.73 -21.93 -19.91
N LEU A 46 -2.20 -21.20 -18.90
CA LEU A 46 -3.29 -21.61 -18.01
C LEU A 46 -4.61 -21.80 -18.77
N PHE A 47 -4.98 -20.85 -19.64
CA PHE A 47 -6.17 -20.97 -20.52
C PHE A 47 -6.10 -22.15 -21.51
N GLN A 48 -4.97 -22.86 -21.62
CA GLN A 48 -4.82 -24.06 -22.44
C GLN A 48 -4.92 -25.37 -21.63
N GLN A 49 -5.13 -25.29 -20.31
CA GLN A 49 -5.33 -26.44 -19.43
C GLN A 49 -6.84 -26.70 -19.29
N PRO A 50 -7.44 -27.63 -20.07
CA PRO A 50 -8.90 -27.80 -20.11
C PRO A 50 -9.48 -28.27 -18.77
N GLU A 51 -8.67 -28.89 -17.90
CA GLU A 51 -9.07 -29.32 -16.57
C GLU A 51 -9.30 -28.17 -15.57
N LEU A 52 -8.79 -26.97 -15.84
CA LEU A 52 -9.02 -25.78 -15.01
C LEU A 52 -10.37 -25.09 -15.32
N ASN A 53 -10.91 -25.31 -16.53
CA ASN A 53 -12.18 -24.74 -17.00
C ASN A 53 -12.28 -23.21 -16.75
N LEU A 54 -11.28 -22.48 -17.24
CA LEU A 54 -11.16 -21.02 -17.02
C LEU A 54 -11.99 -20.22 -18.02
N THR A 55 -12.68 -19.20 -17.51
CA THR A 55 -13.35 -18.14 -18.28
C THR A 55 -12.53 -16.85 -18.10
N ALA A 56 -12.43 -16.02 -19.14
CA ALA A 56 -11.76 -14.72 -19.04
C ALA A 56 -12.61 -13.76 -18.19
N ALA A 57 -11.98 -12.90 -17.38
CA ALA A 57 -12.66 -12.01 -16.44
C ALA A 57 -13.75 -11.14 -17.11
N ASP A 58 -13.47 -10.61 -18.30
CA ASP A 58 -14.39 -9.86 -19.18
C ASP A 58 -15.71 -10.59 -19.51
N ASP A 59 -15.68 -11.93 -19.56
CA ASP A 59 -16.80 -12.80 -19.95
C ASP A 59 -17.35 -13.62 -18.75
N ALA A 60 -16.71 -13.53 -17.57
CA ALA A 60 -17.00 -14.36 -16.40
C ALA A 60 -18.08 -13.76 -15.51
N GLY A 61 -19.03 -14.61 -15.07
CA GLY A 61 -19.97 -14.30 -14.01
C GLY A 61 -19.56 -14.94 -12.68
N GLU A 62 -20.51 -14.97 -11.75
CA GLU A 62 -20.32 -15.53 -10.40
C GLU A 62 -20.24 -17.07 -10.37
N TRP A 63 -20.39 -17.74 -11.50
CA TRP A 63 -20.39 -19.20 -11.63
C TRP A 63 -19.29 -19.74 -12.55
N ASP A 64 -18.27 -18.92 -12.77
CA ASP A 64 -17.10 -19.23 -13.60
C ASP A 64 -15.85 -19.44 -12.74
N ASN A 65 -14.80 -20.01 -13.36
CA ASN A 65 -13.47 -20.05 -12.75
C ASN A 65 -12.59 -18.99 -13.44
N THR A 66 -11.94 -18.12 -12.68
CA THR A 66 -11.09 -17.04 -13.21
C THR A 66 -9.68 -17.13 -12.65
N ILE A 67 -8.72 -16.47 -13.32
CA ILE A 67 -7.39 -16.25 -12.77
C ILE A 67 -7.46 -14.98 -11.92
N PHE A 68 -7.29 -15.11 -10.61
CA PHE A 68 -7.39 -14.01 -9.65
C PHE A 68 -6.06 -13.28 -9.47
N LEU A 69 -4.96 -14.02 -9.33
CA LEU A 69 -3.61 -13.49 -9.14
C LEU A 69 -2.58 -14.26 -9.98
N VAL A 70 -1.58 -13.56 -10.51
CA VAL A 70 -0.37 -14.13 -11.11
C VAL A 70 0.82 -13.32 -10.62
N GLU A 71 1.60 -13.85 -9.68
CA GLU A 71 2.82 -13.22 -9.15
C GLU A 71 4.03 -14.17 -9.19
N LEU A 72 5.22 -13.66 -8.86
CA LEU A 72 6.42 -14.50 -8.77
C LEU A 72 6.45 -15.21 -7.41
N THR A 73 6.55 -16.54 -7.40
CA THR A 73 6.93 -17.26 -6.19
C THR A 73 8.38 -16.90 -5.83
N ARG A 74 8.58 -16.29 -4.66
CA ARG A 74 9.94 -16.00 -4.17
C ARG A 74 10.71 -17.31 -3.99
N PRO A 75 11.95 -17.41 -4.48
CA PRO A 75 12.77 -18.61 -4.28
C PRO A 75 13.15 -18.79 -2.80
N ASN A 76 13.31 -20.04 -2.38
CA ASN A 76 13.77 -20.44 -1.06
C ASN A 76 15.09 -19.76 -0.67
N LYS A 77 15.24 -19.30 0.59
CA LYS A 77 16.46 -18.69 1.13
C LYS A 77 17.66 -19.62 0.94
N SER A 78 17.45 -20.92 1.14
CA SER A 78 18.45 -21.97 0.91
C SER A 78 19.03 -21.97 -0.51
N ASP A 79 18.20 -21.81 -1.56
CA ASP A 79 18.64 -21.70 -2.95
C ASP A 79 19.22 -20.31 -3.28
N VAL A 80 18.68 -19.25 -2.67
CA VAL A 80 19.15 -17.87 -2.85
C VAL A 80 20.57 -17.67 -2.34
N LEU A 81 20.91 -18.16 -1.14
CA LEU A 81 22.25 -18.01 -0.56
C LEU A 81 23.31 -18.74 -1.39
N GLN A 82 22.99 -19.92 -1.93
CA GLN A 82 23.91 -20.62 -2.85
C GLN A 82 24.19 -19.78 -4.11
N TYR A 83 23.18 -19.09 -4.66
CA TYR A 83 23.35 -18.19 -5.80
C TYR A 83 24.18 -16.95 -5.47
N LEU A 84 23.89 -16.29 -4.33
CA LEU A 84 24.52 -15.02 -3.98
C LEU A 84 25.95 -15.16 -3.48
N ASP A 85 26.23 -16.18 -2.65
CA ASP A 85 27.48 -16.29 -1.88
C ASP A 85 28.42 -17.40 -2.37
N HIS A 86 27.93 -18.32 -3.22
CA HIS A 86 28.66 -19.54 -3.62
C HIS A 86 28.75 -19.76 -5.14
N ASP A 87 28.50 -18.73 -5.95
CA ASP A 87 28.59 -18.76 -7.43
C ASP A 87 27.72 -19.85 -8.10
N HIS A 88 26.67 -20.36 -7.44
CA HIS A 88 25.72 -21.29 -8.09
C HIS A 88 24.93 -20.58 -9.20
N PRO A 89 24.28 -21.33 -10.12
CA PRO A 89 23.32 -20.73 -11.05
C PRO A 89 22.12 -20.11 -10.30
N PRO A 90 21.48 -19.05 -10.84
CA PRO A 90 20.29 -18.47 -10.22
C PRO A 90 19.15 -19.49 -10.12
N PRO A 91 18.33 -19.46 -9.05
CA PRO A 91 17.23 -20.40 -8.87
C PRO A 91 16.23 -20.33 -10.04
N ARG A 92 15.56 -21.45 -10.30
CA ARG A 92 14.48 -21.49 -11.31
C ARG A 92 13.31 -20.64 -10.83
N ARG A 93 12.76 -19.81 -11.73
CA ARG A 93 11.59 -18.99 -11.47
C ARG A 93 10.31 -19.80 -11.67
N TYR A 94 9.33 -19.55 -10.82
CA TYR A 94 7.98 -20.13 -10.85
C TYR A 94 6.98 -19.01 -10.55
N ALA A 95 5.79 -19.08 -11.13
CA ALA A 95 4.70 -18.18 -10.80
C ALA A 95 3.81 -18.80 -9.72
N GLN A 96 3.43 -17.98 -8.74
CA GLN A 96 2.33 -18.24 -7.82
C GLN A 96 1.06 -17.74 -8.51
N VAL A 97 0.04 -18.60 -8.60
CA VAL A 97 -1.20 -18.31 -9.30
C VAL A 97 -2.37 -18.65 -8.38
N VAL A 98 -3.26 -17.69 -8.17
CA VAL A 98 -4.53 -17.94 -7.47
C VAL A 98 -5.63 -18.03 -8.52
N LEU A 99 -6.40 -19.11 -8.49
CA LEU A 99 -7.67 -19.22 -9.21
C LEU A 99 -8.82 -18.94 -8.25
N ASP A 100 -9.81 -18.15 -8.67
CA ASP A 100 -11.11 -18.09 -7.98
C ASP A 100 -12.06 -19.11 -8.65
N VAL A 101 -12.36 -20.19 -7.94
CA VAL A 101 -13.13 -21.32 -8.47
C VAL A 101 -14.58 -21.20 -8.00
N ARG A 102 -15.40 -20.52 -8.81
CA ARG A 102 -16.83 -20.29 -8.51
C ARG A 102 -17.80 -21.14 -9.32
N ALA A 103 -17.33 -22.02 -10.22
CA ALA A 103 -18.17 -22.99 -10.93
C ALA A 103 -18.62 -24.19 -10.05
N THR A 104 -19.04 -23.93 -8.80
CA THR A 104 -19.33 -24.92 -7.76
C THR A 104 -20.26 -24.35 -6.68
N LEU A 105 -20.96 -25.24 -5.96
CA LEU A 105 -21.75 -24.88 -4.77
C LEU A 105 -20.88 -24.53 -3.56
N ASP A 106 -19.66 -25.07 -3.51
CA ASP A 106 -18.66 -24.87 -2.47
C ASP A 106 -17.45 -24.13 -3.09
N PRO A 107 -17.51 -22.79 -3.29
CA PRO A 107 -16.50 -22.01 -4.00
C PRO A 107 -15.24 -21.83 -3.16
N TYR A 108 -14.10 -21.74 -3.84
CA TYR A 108 -12.78 -21.70 -3.20
C TYR A 108 -11.73 -20.99 -4.03
N TYR A 109 -10.79 -20.34 -3.34
CA TYR A 109 -9.52 -19.91 -3.93
C TYR A 109 -8.57 -21.11 -4.00
N ALA A 110 -7.84 -21.24 -5.10
CA ALA A 110 -6.91 -22.34 -5.35
C ALA A 110 -5.52 -21.83 -5.77
N GLU A 111 -4.54 -22.04 -4.90
CA GLU A 111 -3.13 -21.68 -5.08
C GLU A 111 -2.38 -22.73 -5.90
N LEU A 112 -1.75 -22.31 -6.99
CA LEU A 112 -0.96 -23.13 -7.90
C LEU A 112 0.47 -22.59 -8.06
N LEU A 113 1.44 -23.50 -8.13
CA LEU A 113 2.81 -23.22 -8.55
C LEU A 113 2.97 -23.59 -10.03
N VAL A 114 3.21 -22.60 -10.88
CA VAL A 114 3.30 -22.76 -12.35
C VAL A 114 4.74 -22.53 -12.82
N GLY A 115 5.32 -23.49 -13.54
CA GLY A 115 6.66 -23.31 -14.11
C GLY A 115 7.33 -24.61 -14.58
N PRO A 116 8.65 -24.60 -14.81
CA PRO A 116 9.57 -23.46 -14.62
C PRO A 116 9.40 -22.38 -15.70
N LEU A 117 9.80 -21.15 -15.37
CA LEU A 117 9.84 -19.99 -16.27
C LEU A 117 11.26 -19.78 -16.86
N PRO A 118 11.39 -19.19 -18.07
CA PRO A 118 10.31 -18.83 -18.99
C PRO A 118 9.72 -20.05 -19.70
N ILE A 119 8.43 -19.96 -20.07
CA ILE A 119 7.69 -21.03 -20.77
C ILE A 119 8.20 -21.15 -22.22
N THR A 120 9.22 -21.99 -22.41
CA THR A 120 9.87 -22.22 -23.72
C THR A 120 9.31 -23.45 -24.44
N ASN A 121 8.78 -24.42 -23.71
CA ASN A 121 8.09 -25.58 -24.26
C ASN A 121 6.89 -25.94 -23.36
N LYS A 122 5.69 -26.01 -23.95
CA LYS A 122 4.45 -26.35 -23.24
C LYS A 122 4.48 -27.73 -22.59
N SER A 123 5.30 -28.66 -23.09
CA SER A 123 5.43 -30.02 -22.53
C SER A 123 6.38 -30.14 -21.33
N THR A 124 7.05 -29.05 -20.93
CA THR A 124 7.97 -29.04 -19.77
C THR A 124 7.49 -28.13 -18.63
N THR A 125 6.54 -27.24 -18.92
CA THR A 125 5.85 -26.44 -17.90
C THR A 125 4.72 -27.28 -17.31
N THR A 126 4.57 -27.21 -15.99
CA THR A 126 3.50 -27.88 -15.24
C THR A 126 2.93 -26.92 -14.21
N TRP A 127 1.71 -27.20 -13.75
CA TRP A 127 1.15 -26.63 -12.52
C TRP A 127 1.05 -27.73 -11.46
N VAL A 128 1.27 -27.37 -10.19
CA VAL A 128 0.94 -28.20 -9.02
C VAL A 128 0.25 -27.35 -7.96
N PRO A 129 -0.59 -27.91 -7.08
CA PRO A 129 -1.13 -27.16 -5.94
C PRO A 129 0.00 -26.65 -5.04
N LEU A 130 -0.04 -25.38 -4.65
CA LEU A 130 0.95 -24.76 -3.76
C LEU A 130 0.44 -24.87 -2.31
N GLU A 131 0.99 -25.82 -1.55
CA GLU A 131 0.73 -25.97 -0.11
C GLU A 131 2.00 -26.03 0.74
N TYR A 132 3.18 -25.89 0.12
CA TYR A 132 4.45 -25.86 0.82
C TYR A 132 4.54 -24.70 1.83
N PRO A 133 4.31 -23.43 1.45
CA PRO A 133 4.53 -22.27 2.33
C PRO A 133 3.38 -21.95 3.32
N TYR A 134 2.45 -22.88 3.52
CA TYR A 134 1.21 -22.68 4.30
C TYR A 134 1.09 -23.73 5.40
N THR A 135 0.64 -23.37 6.61
CA THR A 135 0.48 -24.35 7.69
C THR A 135 -0.63 -25.35 7.34
N ARG A 136 -1.75 -24.83 6.84
CA ARG A 136 -2.90 -25.61 6.36
C ARG A 136 -2.57 -26.40 5.09
N LYS A 137 -2.53 -27.74 5.22
CA LYS A 137 -2.29 -28.67 4.11
C LYS A 137 -3.59 -29.13 3.43
N THR A 138 -4.16 -28.25 2.61
CA THR A 138 -5.40 -28.48 1.85
C THR A 138 -5.24 -28.31 0.33
N GLN A 139 -4.08 -28.68 -0.22
CA GLN A 139 -3.75 -28.53 -1.65
C GLN A 139 -3.89 -27.08 -2.13
N GLY A 140 -3.45 -26.11 -1.32
CA GLY A 140 -3.55 -24.69 -1.67
C GLY A 140 -4.98 -24.13 -1.67
N ARG A 141 -5.96 -24.79 -1.02
CA ARG A 141 -7.38 -24.40 -1.11
C ARG A 141 -7.96 -23.87 0.19
N ILE A 142 -8.61 -22.73 0.09
CA ILE A 142 -9.44 -22.11 1.12
C ILE A 142 -10.77 -21.65 0.51
N ARG A 143 -11.87 -21.70 1.27
CA ARG A 143 -13.20 -21.35 0.75
C ARG A 143 -13.25 -19.87 0.34
N ASN A 144 -14.18 -19.53 -0.55
CA ASN A 144 -14.50 -18.14 -0.91
C ASN A 144 -15.91 -17.81 -0.36
N LEU A 145 -16.01 -16.90 0.59
CA LEU A 145 -17.28 -16.48 1.23
C LEU A 145 -17.98 -15.34 0.48
N VAL A 146 -17.33 -14.74 -0.52
CA VAL A 146 -17.81 -13.56 -1.28
C VAL A 146 -18.06 -13.86 -2.76
N ALA A 147 -18.09 -15.13 -3.15
CA ALA A 147 -18.25 -15.58 -4.54
C ALA A 147 -19.50 -15.03 -5.25
N ASP A 148 -20.56 -14.72 -4.48
CA ASP A 148 -21.87 -14.21 -4.89
C ASP A 148 -22.07 -12.71 -4.60
N HIS A 149 -21.01 -11.88 -4.72
CA HIS A 149 -21.06 -10.43 -4.46
C HIS A 149 -22.27 -9.71 -5.11
N ASP A 150 -22.44 -9.81 -6.42
CA ASP A 150 -23.48 -9.11 -7.17
C ASP A 150 -24.86 -9.70 -6.91
N THR A 151 -24.95 -11.02 -6.73
CA THR A 151 -26.18 -11.70 -6.29
C THR A 151 -26.57 -11.26 -4.87
N ILE A 152 -25.62 -11.07 -3.94
CA ILE A 152 -25.90 -10.53 -2.60
C ILE A 152 -26.52 -9.14 -2.72
N TYR A 153 -25.95 -8.22 -3.50
CA TYR A 153 -26.53 -6.89 -3.67
C TYR A 153 -27.91 -6.93 -4.34
N SER A 154 -28.00 -7.53 -5.52
CA SER A 154 -29.20 -7.51 -6.36
C SER A 154 -30.36 -8.35 -5.82
N GLU A 155 -30.09 -9.59 -5.41
CA GLU A 155 -31.14 -10.52 -5.02
C GLU A 155 -31.52 -10.43 -3.54
N TRP A 156 -30.72 -9.73 -2.72
CA TRP A 156 -30.92 -9.64 -1.27
C TRP A 156 -30.90 -8.21 -0.71
N LEU A 157 -29.76 -7.50 -0.77
CA LEU A 157 -29.59 -6.22 -0.07
C LEU A 157 -30.53 -5.13 -0.61
N TYR A 158 -30.64 -4.98 -1.93
CA TYR A 158 -31.55 -4.02 -2.54
C TYR A 158 -33.03 -4.37 -2.31
N LYS A 159 -33.38 -5.66 -2.18
CA LYS A 159 -34.74 -6.09 -1.83
C LYS A 159 -35.08 -5.82 -0.36
N ILE A 160 -34.12 -6.02 0.55
CA ILE A 160 -34.23 -5.63 1.96
C ILE A 160 -34.44 -4.12 2.08
N SER A 161 -33.60 -3.32 1.40
CA SER A 161 -33.73 -1.87 1.34
C SER A 161 -35.08 -1.43 0.77
N ALA A 162 -35.52 -2.01 -0.36
CA ALA A 162 -36.82 -1.73 -0.96
C ALA A 162 -38.00 -1.98 0.01
N SER A 163 -37.87 -2.94 0.94
CA SER A 163 -38.91 -3.23 1.95
C SER A 163 -39.05 -2.14 3.04
N ILE A 164 -38.09 -1.22 3.11
CA ILE A 164 -38.05 -0.08 4.05
C ILE A 164 -37.73 1.26 3.35
N VAL A 165 -37.87 1.36 2.02
CA VAL A 165 -37.47 2.55 1.25
C VAL A 165 -38.20 3.82 1.68
N ASP A 166 -39.44 3.69 2.17
CA ASP A 166 -40.19 4.79 2.76
C ASP A 166 -39.61 5.26 4.09
N ILE A 167 -38.97 4.36 4.85
CA ILE A 167 -38.24 4.69 6.08
C ILE A 167 -36.88 5.31 5.76
N THR A 168 -36.13 4.82 4.75
CA THR A 168 -34.85 5.44 4.38
C THR A 168 -35.03 6.84 3.79
N LEU A 169 -36.12 7.06 3.04
CA LEU A 169 -36.53 8.38 2.57
C LEU A 169 -36.94 9.30 3.72
N ASP A 170 -37.70 8.82 4.72
CA ASP A 170 -38.17 9.65 5.84
C ASP A 170 -37.05 9.96 6.85
N LEU A 171 -36.15 9.01 7.13
CA LEU A 171 -34.99 9.19 8.03
C LEU A 171 -33.86 10.02 7.41
N PHE A 172 -33.48 9.69 6.17
CA PHE A 172 -32.21 10.11 5.58
C PHE A 172 -32.38 10.91 4.28
N ASN A 173 -33.62 11.02 3.75
CA ASN A 173 -33.89 11.54 2.42
C ASN A 173 -33.08 10.81 1.33
N GLY A 174 -32.92 9.48 1.47
CA GLY A 174 -32.09 8.68 0.58
C GLY A 174 -32.56 7.26 0.31
N THR A 175 -32.04 6.68 -0.78
CA THR A 175 -32.38 5.34 -1.26
C THR A 175 -31.15 4.57 -1.70
N VAL A 176 -31.24 3.25 -1.59
CA VAL A 176 -30.27 2.30 -2.16
C VAL A 176 -31.02 1.10 -2.73
N LEU A 177 -31.11 1.02 -4.05
CA LEU A 177 -31.96 0.09 -4.80
C LEU A 177 -31.22 -0.57 -5.98
N GLY A 178 -29.94 -0.25 -6.19
CA GLY A 178 -29.16 -0.63 -7.37
C GLY A 178 -29.43 0.28 -8.56
N LEU A 179 -29.69 1.57 -8.31
CA LEU A 179 -30.09 2.55 -9.31
C LEU A 179 -29.14 3.76 -9.33
N ASN A 180 -28.98 4.40 -10.49
CA ASN A 180 -28.12 5.58 -10.68
C ASN A 180 -28.51 6.80 -9.83
N ASN A 181 -29.66 6.78 -9.16
CA ASN A 181 -30.15 7.83 -8.26
C ASN A 181 -30.04 7.46 -6.77
N ASP A 182 -29.33 6.38 -6.45
CA ASP A 182 -29.04 6.00 -5.07
C ASP A 182 -28.14 7.03 -4.41
N THR A 183 -28.40 7.32 -3.14
CA THR A 183 -27.71 8.36 -2.34
C THR A 183 -27.16 7.82 -1.03
N ILE A 184 -27.37 6.55 -0.74
CA ILE A 184 -26.82 5.81 0.41
C ILE A 184 -26.24 4.48 -0.09
N ARG A 185 -25.38 3.82 0.68
CA ARG A 185 -24.78 2.51 0.38
C ARG A 185 -24.92 1.54 1.55
N ILE A 186 -24.76 0.23 1.28
CA ILE A 186 -24.91 -0.85 2.28
C ILE A 186 -23.59 -1.62 2.51
N PRO A 187 -22.61 -1.06 3.21
CA PRO A 187 -21.45 -1.82 3.66
C PRO A 187 -21.85 -2.82 4.74
N GLY A 188 -20.89 -3.64 5.15
CA GLY A 188 -21.05 -4.65 6.19
C GLY A 188 -19.72 -5.00 6.83
N ILE A 189 -19.72 -6.10 7.58
CA ILE A 189 -18.55 -6.59 8.32
C ILE A 189 -17.55 -7.32 7.41
N ASP A 190 -16.27 -7.24 7.79
CA ASP A 190 -15.18 -8.12 7.36
C ASP A 190 -14.31 -8.44 8.58
N PRO A 191 -14.02 -9.72 8.89
CA PRO A 191 -14.60 -10.93 8.28
C PRO A 191 -16.11 -11.05 8.47
N LEU A 192 -16.74 -11.86 7.60
CA LEU A 192 -18.07 -12.39 7.87
C LEU A 192 -18.02 -13.31 9.09
N TRP A 193 -19.08 -13.32 9.90
CA TRP A 193 -19.23 -14.25 11.04
C TRP A 193 -19.42 -15.69 10.54
N GLN A 194 -18.74 -16.65 11.16
CA GLN A 194 -18.51 -18.01 10.63
C GLN A 194 -18.96 -19.13 11.60
N ASP A 195 -19.92 -18.83 12.49
CA ASP A 195 -20.31 -19.69 13.62
C ASP A 195 -21.13 -20.93 13.20
N ASP A 196 -20.81 -22.10 13.77
CA ASP A 196 -21.56 -23.36 13.62
C ASP A 196 -21.90 -23.75 12.15
N GLY A 197 -21.01 -23.39 11.21
CA GLY A 197 -21.19 -23.64 9.78
C GLY A 197 -22.17 -22.69 9.08
N ARG A 198 -22.60 -21.63 9.76
CA ARG A 198 -23.42 -20.54 9.21
C ARG A 198 -22.52 -19.38 8.80
N ILE A 199 -22.93 -18.66 7.75
CA ILE A 199 -22.27 -17.43 7.32
C ILE A 199 -23.23 -16.27 7.58
N ILE A 200 -22.85 -15.39 8.52
CA ILE A 200 -23.69 -14.29 8.97
C ILE A 200 -23.07 -12.95 8.53
N ARG A 201 -23.88 -12.09 7.94
CA ARG A 201 -23.54 -10.70 7.57
C ARG A 201 -24.32 -9.73 8.43
N TRP A 202 -23.61 -8.87 9.15
CA TRP A 202 -24.17 -7.59 9.61
C TRP A 202 -23.98 -6.54 8.53
N GLY A 203 -25.04 -5.81 8.19
CA GLY A 203 -25.04 -4.71 7.23
C GLY A 203 -25.53 -3.41 7.87
N THR A 204 -25.04 -2.28 7.39
CA THR A 204 -25.42 -0.92 7.85
C THR A 204 -25.71 -0.03 6.65
N PHE A 205 -26.26 1.15 6.86
CA PHE A 205 -26.49 2.16 5.81
C PHE A 205 -25.60 3.37 6.06
N TRP A 206 -24.84 3.81 5.04
CA TRP A 206 -24.01 5.02 5.07
C TRP A 206 -24.46 5.96 3.94
N ASN A 207 -24.40 7.29 4.12
CA ASN A 207 -24.62 8.19 2.97
C ASN A 207 -23.49 8.03 1.94
N LEU A 208 -23.81 8.27 0.68
CA LEU A 208 -22.83 8.64 -0.31
C LEU A 208 -22.46 10.13 -0.12
N PRO A 209 -21.22 10.52 -0.41
CA PRO A 209 -20.85 11.94 -0.50
C PRO A 209 -21.67 12.64 -1.59
N VAL A 210 -21.86 13.95 -1.45
CA VAL A 210 -22.69 14.79 -2.33
C VAL A 210 -21.87 15.67 -3.27
N ASP A 211 -20.56 15.46 -3.24
CA ASP A 211 -19.45 16.20 -3.85
C ASP A 211 -18.35 15.17 -4.21
N ASP A 212 -17.23 15.64 -4.75
CA ASP A 212 -16.18 14.77 -5.32
C ASP A 212 -15.25 14.12 -4.26
N PHE A 213 -15.58 14.18 -2.97
CA PHE A 213 -14.78 13.63 -1.86
C PHE A 213 -15.23 12.22 -1.45
N ASP A 214 -14.31 11.26 -1.23
CA ASP A 214 -14.67 9.95 -0.63
C ASP A 214 -14.81 10.01 0.91
N ALA A 215 -15.63 10.94 1.39
CA ALA A 215 -15.96 11.09 2.81
C ALA A 215 -16.96 10.02 3.32
N SER A 216 -17.17 8.94 2.57
CA SER A 216 -18.24 7.96 2.82
C SER A 216 -18.14 7.26 4.18
N SER A 217 -16.92 7.05 4.70
CA SER A 217 -16.66 6.35 5.96
C SER A 217 -16.94 7.16 7.22
N ILE A 218 -17.13 8.48 7.09
CA ILE A 218 -17.55 9.38 8.17
C ILE A 218 -19.05 9.73 8.12
N LEU A 219 -19.84 9.01 7.30
CA LEU A 219 -21.29 9.23 7.13
C LEU A 219 -22.19 8.01 7.48
N PRO A 220 -21.96 7.27 8.58
CA PRO A 220 -22.84 6.18 9.00
C PRO A 220 -24.22 6.70 9.46
N LEU A 221 -25.28 5.93 9.21
CA LEU A 221 -26.67 6.33 9.48
C LEU A 221 -27.34 5.60 10.65
N GLY A 222 -26.64 4.64 11.27
CA GLY A 222 -27.11 3.94 12.49
C GLY A 222 -28.32 3.03 12.31
N LEU A 223 -28.70 2.73 11.07
CA LEU A 223 -29.63 1.63 10.77
C LEU A 223 -28.83 0.40 10.38
N ILE A 224 -29.04 -0.70 11.10
CA ILE A 224 -28.26 -1.93 10.99
C ILE A 224 -29.20 -3.12 10.84
N PHE A 225 -28.78 -4.18 10.16
CA PHE A 225 -29.54 -5.43 10.03
C PHE A 225 -28.64 -6.65 9.96
N LYS A 226 -29.21 -7.80 10.36
CA LYS A 226 -28.52 -9.10 10.42
C LYS A 226 -29.08 -10.04 9.36
N SER A 227 -28.23 -10.62 8.53
CA SER A 227 -28.59 -11.64 7.55
C SER A 227 -27.82 -12.94 7.78
N ASP A 228 -28.53 -14.08 7.72
CA ASP A 228 -27.92 -15.37 7.43
C ASP A 228 -27.86 -15.53 5.91
N ILE A 229 -26.65 -15.59 5.38
CA ILE A 229 -26.33 -15.74 3.94
C ILE A 229 -25.66 -17.09 3.65
N THR A 230 -25.95 -18.12 4.44
CA THR A 230 -25.30 -19.43 4.32
C THR A 230 -25.63 -20.12 2.98
N GLY A 231 -24.59 -20.36 2.18
CA GLY A 231 -24.68 -21.02 0.87
C GLY A 231 -25.18 -20.09 -0.24
N ARG A 232 -25.12 -20.57 -1.50
CA ARG A 232 -25.27 -19.74 -2.72
C ARG A 232 -26.69 -19.57 -3.25
N ASP A 233 -27.70 -19.75 -2.40
CA ASP A 233 -29.12 -19.74 -2.81
C ASP A 233 -29.88 -18.63 -2.07
N PRO A 234 -30.14 -17.49 -2.72
CA PRO A 234 -30.83 -16.35 -2.11
C PRO A 234 -32.22 -16.66 -1.57
N SER A 235 -32.87 -17.74 -2.03
CA SER A 235 -34.18 -18.16 -1.50
C SER A 235 -34.11 -18.81 -0.12
N LYS A 236 -32.90 -19.19 0.33
CA LYS A 236 -32.63 -19.80 1.65
C LYS A 236 -32.06 -18.81 2.67
N TRP A 237 -31.54 -17.68 2.22
CA TRP A 237 -31.05 -16.59 3.08
C TRP A 237 -32.18 -16.04 3.97
N LYS A 238 -31.81 -15.48 5.13
CA LYS A 238 -32.78 -15.03 6.14
C LYS A 238 -32.38 -13.71 6.77
N LEU A 239 -33.31 -12.76 6.77
CA LEU A 239 -33.20 -11.54 7.55
C LEU A 239 -33.55 -11.89 9.00
N GLU A 240 -32.55 -11.90 9.88
CA GLU A 240 -32.71 -12.29 11.29
C GLU A 240 -33.19 -11.13 12.17
N GLY A 241 -33.05 -9.88 11.70
CA GLY A 241 -33.61 -8.71 12.35
C GLY A 241 -32.91 -7.41 12.02
N TRP A 242 -33.40 -6.34 12.63
CA TRP A 242 -32.91 -4.96 12.52
C TRP A 242 -32.41 -4.48 13.88
N LEU A 243 -31.41 -3.61 13.87
CA LEU A 243 -30.95 -2.87 15.03
C LEU A 243 -31.00 -1.37 14.70
N TYR A 244 -31.65 -0.60 15.57
CA TYR A 244 -31.68 0.86 15.47
C TYR A 244 -31.79 1.44 16.88
N ASN A 245 -30.94 2.40 17.22
CA ASN A 245 -30.89 3.03 18.56
C ASN A 245 -30.83 2.00 19.72
N ASN A 246 -29.96 0.99 19.58
CA ASN A 246 -29.79 -0.15 20.51
C ASN A 246 -31.04 -1.01 20.80
N ILE A 247 -32.09 -0.90 19.99
CA ILE A 247 -33.26 -1.79 20.06
C ILE A 247 -33.20 -2.77 18.89
N PHE A 248 -33.22 -4.08 19.20
CA PHE A 248 -33.27 -5.14 18.20
C PHE A 248 -34.73 -5.53 17.88
N TYR A 249 -35.02 -5.69 16.60
CA TYR A 249 -36.33 -6.03 16.05
C TYR A 249 -36.21 -7.29 15.17
N GLU A 250 -36.69 -8.44 15.65
CA GLU A 250 -36.62 -9.74 14.96
C GLU A 250 -37.27 -9.75 13.56
N THR A 251 -38.13 -8.78 13.24
CA THR A 251 -38.80 -8.72 11.92
C THR A 251 -38.93 -7.28 11.43
N THR A 252 -38.93 -7.09 10.11
CA THR A 252 -39.20 -5.80 9.47
C THR A 252 -40.55 -5.22 9.90
N ASN A 253 -41.58 -6.04 10.14
CA ASN A 253 -42.89 -5.56 10.62
C ASN A 253 -42.81 -4.98 12.05
N ALA A 254 -42.03 -5.60 12.95
CA ALA A 254 -41.79 -5.07 14.28
C ALA A 254 -41.03 -3.72 14.23
N PHE A 255 -40.00 -3.62 13.39
CA PHE A 255 -39.26 -2.37 13.15
C PHE A 255 -40.17 -1.27 12.59
N ARG A 256 -40.91 -1.53 11.50
CA ARG A 256 -41.86 -0.58 10.88
C ARG A 256 -42.92 -0.09 11.87
N LYS A 257 -43.42 -0.97 12.75
CA LYS A 257 -44.40 -0.59 13.78
C LYS A 257 -43.80 0.35 14.84
N ALA A 258 -42.54 0.18 15.20
CA ALA A 258 -41.85 1.08 16.12
C ALA A 258 -41.53 2.43 15.45
N TYR A 259 -41.10 2.38 14.18
CA TYR A 259 -40.62 3.53 13.41
C TYR A 259 -41.58 4.72 13.37
N TYR A 260 -42.88 4.50 13.12
CA TYR A 260 -43.88 5.59 13.04
C TYR A 260 -44.26 6.19 14.42
N SER A 261 -43.33 6.17 15.39
CA SER A 261 -43.39 6.86 16.68
C SER A 261 -42.51 8.13 16.61
N PRO A 262 -42.86 9.25 17.25
CA PRO A 262 -42.28 10.54 16.87
C PRO A 262 -40.82 10.80 17.30
N GLY A 263 -39.94 11.19 16.36
CA GLY A 263 -38.77 12.06 16.59
C GLY A 263 -37.40 11.58 16.08
N PHE A 264 -36.88 12.17 15.00
CA PHE A 264 -35.47 12.04 14.53
C PHE A 264 -35.04 13.22 13.62
N ALA A 265 -33.73 13.44 13.41
CA ALA A 265 -33.15 14.48 12.52
C ALA A 265 -31.65 14.22 12.17
N THR A 266 -31.11 14.84 11.11
CA THR A 266 -29.81 14.51 10.45
C THR A 266 -29.03 15.74 9.91
N TRP A 267 -27.67 15.67 9.78
CA TRP A 267 -26.80 16.35 8.75
C TRP A 267 -25.27 16.27 9.04
N ALA A 268 -24.42 16.32 7.98
CA ALA A 268 -22.97 16.70 7.96
C ALA A 268 -22.44 16.94 6.51
N ARG A 269 -21.33 17.69 6.33
CA ARG A 269 -20.52 17.91 5.09
C ARG A 269 -19.09 18.37 5.44
N THR A 270 -18.14 18.29 4.51
CA THR A 270 -16.70 18.61 4.74
C THR A 270 -16.04 19.34 3.55
N ASP A 271 -15.87 20.66 3.68
CA ASP A 271 -15.15 21.53 2.73
C ASP A 271 -14.20 22.44 3.54
N GLN A 272 -13.28 23.18 2.90
CA GLN A 272 -12.38 24.09 3.64
C GLN A 272 -13.17 25.21 4.35
N GLU A 273 -13.23 25.17 5.68
CA GLU A 273 -13.79 26.25 6.50
C GLU A 273 -12.73 26.94 7.36
N GLY A 274 -13.01 28.17 7.79
CA GLY A 274 -12.14 28.98 8.64
C GLY A 274 -11.23 29.97 7.90
N PRO A 275 -10.71 30.99 8.60
CA PRO A 275 -9.80 31.98 8.03
C PRO A 275 -8.38 31.41 7.86
N ILE A 276 -7.76 31.68 6.71
CA ILE A 276 -6.36 31.36 6.42
C ILE A 276 -5.44 31.87 7.55
N LEU A 277 -4.52 31.03 8.02
CA LEU A 277 -3.59 31.38 9.07
C LEU A 277 -2.65 32.52 8.64
N SER A 278 -2.20 33.33 9.60
CA SER A 278 -1.32 34.45 9.31
C SER A 278 0.00 33.97 8.70
N GLU A 279 0.39 34.58 7.57
CA GLU A 279 1.59 34.25 6.78
C GLU A 279 1.56 32.94 5.98
N ASP A 280 0.49 32.14 6.08
CA ASP A 280 0.33 30.83 5.41
C ASP A 280 0.18 30.92 3.87
N GLN A 281 0.04 32.14 3.35
CA GLN A 281 0.11 32.45 1.91
C GLN A 281 1.55 32.50 1.37
N LYS A 282 2.57 32.37 2.23
CA LYS A 282 3.97 32.27 1.84
C LYS A 282 4.34 30.81 1.61
N GLN A 283 5.19 30.56 0.62
CA GLN A 283 5.77 29.24 0.40
C GLN A 283 6.50 28.76 1.68
N PRO A 284 6.21 27.54 2.18
CA PRO A 284 6.92 26.96 3.32
C PRO A 284 8.38 26.63 2.96
N PRO A 285 9.23 26.27 3.94
CA PRO A 285 10.59 25.83 3.66
C PRO A 285 10.62 24.59 2.75
N VAL A 286 11.25 24.71 1.57
CA VAL A 286 11.40 23.62 0.60
C VAL A 286 12.81 23.05 0.67
N MET A 287 12.92 21.73 0.82
CA MET A 287 14.19 21.02 0.71
C MET A 287 14.65 20.97 -0.75
N VAL A 288 15.92 21.31 -0.98
CA VAL A 288 16.59 21.21 -2.29
C VAL A 288 17.79 20.27 -2.21
N ALA A 289 18.15 19.64 -3.34
CA ALA A 289 19.34 18.81 -3.48
C ALA A 289 20.31 19.45 -4.49
N PRO A 290 21.19 20.40 -4.06
CA PRO A 290 21.95 21.24 -5.00
C PRO A 290 22.95 20.49 -5.89
N SER A 291 23.37 19.29 -5.49
CA SER A 291 24.29 18.43 -6.25
C SER A 291 23.58 17.21 -6.88
N GLY A 292 22.25 17.23 -6.93
CA GLY A 292 21.45 16.08 -7.34
C GLY A 292 21.50 14.92 -6.34
N ALA A 293 21.13 13.73 -6.81
CA ALA A 293 21.10 12.50 -6.01
C ALA A 293 22.51 11.93 -5.79
N ARG A 294 22.89 11.69 -4.53
CA ARG A 294 24.21 11.12 -4.17
C ARG A 294 24.21 9.59 -3.99
N TYR A 295 23.10 8.94 -4.34
CA TYR A 295 22.95 7.49 -4.38
C TYR A 295 23.11 6.94 -5.81
N ALA A 296 23.18 5.62 -5.90
CA ALA A 296 23.28 4.88 -7.14
C ALA A 296 22.17 3.83 -7.23
N LEU A 297 21.69 3.53 -8.44
CA LEU A 297 20.60 2.57 -8.68
C LEU A 297 20.83 1.76 -9.95
N ASP A 298 20.45 0.49 -9.92
CA ASP A 298 20.20 -0.33 -11.09
C ASP A 298 18.67 -0.37 -11.33
N THR A 299 18.21 0.36 -12.35
CA THR A 299 16.78 0.50 -12.67
C THR A 299 16.18 -0.75 -13.31
N GLU A 300 16.99 -1.62 -13.93
CA GLU A 300 16.52 -2.88 -14.52
C GLU A 300 16.34 -3.94 -13.45
N GLN A 301 17.26 -3.99 -12.47
CA GLN A 301 17.22 -4.97 -11.38
C GLN A 301 16.37 -4.50 -10.18
N LYS A 302 15.96 -3.23 -10.11
CA LYS A 302 15.22 -2.61 -8.98
C LYS A 302 15.81 -3.02 -7.62
N TYR A 303 17.13 -2.92 -7.49
CA TYR A 303 17.86 -3.48 -6.35
C TYR A 303 17.79 -2.59 -5.10
N VAL A 304 16.73 -2.76 -4.30
CA VAL A 304 16.68 -2.46 -2.86
C VAL A 304 15.82 -3.54 -2.21
N THR A 305 16.35 -4.28 -1.24
CA THR A 305 15.61 -5.32 -0.50
C THR A 305 15.97 -5.26 0.97
N TRP A 306 15.03 -4.88 1.84
CA TRP A 306 15.22 -4.96 3.29
C TRP A 306 13.87 -4.96 4.03
N MET A 307 13.63 -6.05 4.76
CA MET A 307 12.38 -6.42 5.44
C MET A 307 11.13 -6.46 4.54
N GLY A 308 10.06 -7.08 5.02
CA GLY A 308 8.80 -7.15 4.28
C GLY A 308 7.61 -6.97 5.19
N LEU A 309 6.74 -6.00 4.87
CA LEU A 309 5.36 -5.99 5.34
C LEU A 309 4.71 -7.35 5.03
N GLN A 310 4.07 -7.94 6.02
CA GLN A 310 3.36 -9.21 5.91
C GLN A 310 1.85 -9.00 5.87
N GLU A 311 1.35 -8.15 6.77
CA GLU A 311 -0.08 -7.87 6.93
C GLU A 311 -0.28 -6.53 7.65
N ALA A 312 -1.47 -5.94 7.49
CA ALA A 312 -2.00 -4.93 8.39
C ALA A 312 -3.39 -5.33 8.89
N LEU A 313 -3.59 -5.20 10.20
CA LEU A 313 -4.85 -5.40 10.89
C LEU A 313 -5.42 -4.05 11.31
N SER A 314 -6.69 -3.80 11.02
CA SER A 314 -7.48 -2.73 11.64
C SER A 314 -8.63 -3.35 12.43
N HIS A 315 -8.43 -3.59 13.73
CA HIS A 315 -9.43 -4.24 14.58
C HIS A 315 -10.25 -3.23 15.37
N TYR A 316 -11.55 -3.18 15.10
CA TYR A 316 -12.49 -2.26 15.73
C TYR A 316 -13.14 -2.84 16.99
N ALA A 317 -13.67 -1.96 17.84
CA ALA A 317 -14.57 -2.29 18.94
C ALA A 317 -15.61 -1.17 19.14
N GLU A 318 -16.89 -1.52 19.25
CA GLU A 318 -17.99 -0.57 19.46
C GLU A 318 -19.22 -1.30 20.05
N THR A 319 -20.23 -0.53 20.43
CA THR A 319 -21.56 -0.99 20.86
C THR A 319 -22.43 -1.52 19.72
N ASP A 320 -22.21 -1.07 18.49
CA ASP A 320 -22.92 -1.55 17.30
C ASP A 320 -22.24 -2.80 16.70
N PRO A 321 -23.01 -3.78 16.20
CA PRO A 321 -22.48 -5.08 15.82
C PRO A 321 -21.78 -5.09 14.45
N VAL A 322 -21.79 -3.98 13.71
CA VAL A 322 -20.95 -3.86 12.50
C VAL A 322 -19.54 -3.51 12.97
N GLN A 323 -19.38 -2.37 13.64
CA GLN A 323 -18.08 -1.91 14.12
C GLN A 323 -17.46 -2.89 15.14
N SER A 324 -18.25 -3.48 16.05
CA SER A 324 -17.78 -4.52 16.99
C SER A 324 -17.26 -5.81 16.31
N SER A 325 -17.62 -6.02 15.04
CA SER A 325 -17.27 -7.22 14.28
C SER A 325 -16.23 -6.97 13.18
N THR A 326 -15.77 -5.72 13.00
CA THR A 326 -14.82 -5.38 11.95
C THR A 326 -13.39 -5.64 12.42
N ALA A 327 -12.68 -6.51 11.70
CA ALA A 327 -11.25 -6.74 11.87
C ALA A 327 -10.62 -6.97 10.49
N TYR A 328 -10.40 -5.86 9.76
CA TYR A 328 -9.83 -5.90 8.41
C TYR A 328 -8.43 -6.51 8.42
N LEU A 329 -8.16 -7.40 7.46
CA LEU A 329 -6.83 -7.93 7.15
C LEU A 329 -6.46 -7.43 5.76
N ASP A 330 -5.70 -6.33 5.70
CA ASP A 330 -5.61 -5.49 4.50
C ASP A 330 -4.93 -6.19 3.31
N SER A 331 -4.15 -7.26 3.53
CA SER A 331 -3.59 -8.08 2.45
C SER A 331 -4.64 -8.86 1.64
N TYR A 332 -5.86 -9.02 2.17
CA TYR A 332 -7.04 -9.49 1.44
C TYR A 332 -7.38 -8.61 0.23
N TYR A 333 -7.37 -7.29 0.43
CA TYR A 333 -7.51 -6.28 -0.63
C TYR A 333 -6.20 -6.08 -1.39
N GLY A 334 -5.07 -6.17 -0.67
CA GLY A 334 -3.72 -6.20 -1.20
C GLY A 334 -3.08 -4.81 -1.28
N PHE A 335 -1.90 -4.63 -0.69
CA PHE A 335 -1.19 -3.34 -0.73
C PHE A 335 -0.75 -2.93 -2.15
N GLY A 336 -0.42 -3.89 -3.02
CA GLY A 336 0.10 -3.64 -4.37
C GLY A 336 -0.87 -2.88 -5.29
N PRO A 337 -2.11 -3.36 -5.51
CA PRO A 337 -3.13 -2.71 -6.33
C PRO A 337 -3.53 -1.28 -5.90
N TYR A 338 -3.28 -0.92 -4.63
CA TYR A 338 -3.63 0.40 -4.08
C TYR A 338 -2.40 1.28 -3.82
N THR A 339 -1.22 0.93 -4.35
CA THR A 339 0.00 1.76 -4.27
C THR A 339 0.05 2.71 -5.47
N PHE A 340 -0.79 3.75 -5.44
CA PHE A 340 -0.99 4.74 -6.51
C PHE A 340 0.24 5.64 -6.81
N GLU A 341 0.16 6.49 -7.83
CA GLU A 341 1.20 7.49 -8.13
C GLU A 341 1.37 8.47 -6.95
N LEU A 342 2.62 8.72 -6.55
CA LEU A 342 2.92 9.66 -5.47
C LEU A 342 2.85 11.11 -5.94
N VAL A 343 2.22 11.98 -5.14
CA VAL A 343 2.10 13.42 -5.39
C VAL A 343 3.47 14.07 -5.17
N LYS A 344 4.20 14.23 -6.28
CA LYS A 344 5.57 14.73 -6.30
C LYS A 344 5.68 16.10 -5.63
N GLY A 345 6.57 16.23 -4.64
CA GLY A 345 6.75 17.44 -3.84
C GLY A 345 5.91 17.50 -2.56
N TYR A 346 4.90 16.63 -2.42
CA TYR A 346 4.06 16.50 -1.23
C TYR A 346 4.40 15.19 -0.48
N ASP A 347 4.11 14.03 -1.06
CA ASP A 347 4.39 12.72 -0.43
C ASP A 347 5.88 12.44 -0.29
N CYS A 348 6.67 12.94 -1.25
CA CYS A 348 8.11 12.89 -1.26
C CYS A 348 8.69 14.20 -1.83
N PRO A 349 9.93 14.58 -1.47
CA PRO A 349 10.55 15.79 -2.01
C PRO A 349 10.60 15.81 -3.54
N ILE A 350 10.50 17.00 -4.14
CA ILE A 350 10.42 17.17 -5.61
C ILE A 350 11.66 16.64 -6.36
N TYR A 351 12.80 16.49 -5.68
CA TYR A 351 14.05 15.96 -6.23
C TYR A 351 14.19 14.43 -6.07
N ALA A 352 13.21 13.74 -5.47
CA ALA A 352 13.25 12.29 -5.30
C ALA A 352 13.33 11.56 -6.65
N THR A 353 13.94 10.38 -6.65
CA THR A 353 13.86 9.45 -7.79
C THR A 353 12.60 8.61 -7.61
N TYR A 354 11.69 8.67 -8.57
CA TYR A 354 10.45 7.89 -8.56
C TYR A 354 10.61 6.64 -9.42
N LEU A 355 9.94 5.55 -9.02
CA LEU A 355 10.01 4.23 -9.64
C LEU A 355 8.61 3.61 -9.73
N ASN A 356 8.30 2.97 -10.85
CA ASN A 356 7.02 2.31 -11.06
C ASN A 356 6.93 0.95 -10.34
N THR A 357 5.73 0.61 -9.89
CA THR A 357 5.31 -0.74 -9.50
C THR A 357 4.28 -1.28 -10.50
N SER A 358 4.10 -2.60 -10.52
CA SER A 358 3.11 -3.25 -11.37
C SER A 358 2.52 -4.48 -10.69
N PHE A 359 1.25 -4.75 -10.95
CA PHE A 359 0.51 -5.90 -10.45
C PHE A 359 -0.32 -6.53 -11.57
N TYR A 360 -0.76 -7.77 -11.36
CA TYR A 360 -1.67 -8.46 -12.27
C TYR A 360 -3.08 -8.44 -11.69
N GLU A 361 -4.07 -8.13 -12.52
CA GLU A 361 -5.50 -8.27 -12.20
C GLU A 361 -6.31 -8.41 -13.50
N SER A 362 -7.32 -9.29 -13.50
CA SER A 362 -8.29 -9.44 -14.61
C SER A 362 -7.63 -9.59 -16.01
N GLU A 363 -6.68 -10.51 -16.12
CA GLU A 363 -5.88 -10.72 -17.34
C GLU A 363 -5.15 -9.49 -17.90
N ALA A 364 -4.87 -8.48 -17.07
CA ALA A 364 -4.04 -7.32 -17.41
C ALA A 364 -2.88 -7.12 -16.42
N THR A 365 -1.74 -6.64 -16.93
CA THR A 365 -0.72 -6.02 -16.08
C THR A 365 -1.05 -4.54 -15.94
N HIS A 366 -1.25 -4.11 -14.70
CA HIS A 366 -1.46 -2.73 -14.30
C HIS A 366 -0.16 -2.15 -13.76
N THR A 367 0.20 -0.94 -14.17
CA THR A 367 1.42 -0.24 -13.77
C THR A 367 1.06 1.09 -13.13
N HIS A 368 1.34 1.23 -11.84
CA HIS A 368 1.36 2.53 -11.18
C HIS A 368 2.67 3.25 -11.52
N ILE A 369 2.53 4.45 -12.07
CA ILE A 369 3.66 5.30 -12.41
C ILE A 369 4.16 5.98 -11.14
N ASP A 370 5.47 6.07 -10.95
CA ASP A 370 6.06 6.88 -9.87
C ASP A 370 5.52 6.61 -8.45
N SER A 371 5.12 5.36 -8.19
CA SER A 371 4.47 4.86 -6.97
C SER A 371 5.42 4.51 -5.81
N LEU A 372 6.72 4.45 -6.10
CA LEU A 372 7.79 4.38 -5.11
C LEU A 372 8.69 5.61 -5.27
N CYS A 373 9.11 6.21 -4.16
CA CYS A 373 10.12 7.27 -4.19
C CYS A 373 11.36 6.91 -3.37
N LEU A 374 12.53 7.34 -3.85
CA LEU A 374 13.84 7.18 -3.22
C LEU A 374 14.52 8.54 -3.10
N PHE A 375 14.91 8.95 -1.88
CA PHE A 375 15.54 10.26 -1.65
C PHE A 375 16.44 10.28 -0.41
N GLU A 376 17.46 11.16 -0.43
CA GLU A 376 18.16 11.56 0.80
C GLU A 376 17.39 12.68 1.50
N TYR A 377 17.42 12.72 2.83
CA TYR A 377 16.88 13.81 3.64
C TYR A 377 17.91 14.23 4.70
N ASP A 378 18.10 15.53 4.91
CA ASP A 378 18.95 16.10 5.95
C ASP A 378 18.04 16.51 7.12
N ALA A 379 18.08 15.76 8.23
CA ALA A 379 17.20 15.99 9.37
C ALA A 379 17.44 17.35 10.03
N ASP A 380 16.42 17.81 10.75
CA ASP A 380 16.42 19.02 11.55
C ASP A 380 17.39 18.97 12.75
N TYR A 381 17.85 17.77 13.14
CA TYR A 381 18.86 17.57 14.19
C TYR A 381 20.16 16.92 13.68
N PRO A 382 21.34 17.27 14.25
CA PRO A 382 22.61 16.63 13.92
C PRO A 382 22.71 15.22 14.53
N ILE A 383 23.31 14.28 13.81
CA ILE A 383 23.42 12.87 14.24
C ILE A 383 24.41 12.69 15.41
N GLN A 384 25.37 13.59 15.53
CA GLN A 384 26.16 13.79 16.75
C GLN A 384 26.60 15.25 16.85
N ARG A 385 26.67 15.78 18.07
CA ARG A 385 27.32 17.06 18.38
C ARG A 385 28.02 16.99 19.73
N HIS A 386 29.16 17.67 19.86
CA HIS A 386 29.85 17.86 21.14
C HIS A 386 30.39 19.30 21.24
N THR A 387 30.37 19.83 22.45
CA THR A 387 30.89 21.17 22.79
C THR A 387 31.66 21.04 24.09
N ASN A 388 32.87 21.59 24.11
CA ASN A 388 33.65 21.81 25.33
C ASN A 388 34.27 23.22 25.28
N PRO A 389 35.02 23.67 26.30
CA PRO A 389 35.57 25.03 26.36
C PRO A 389 36.56 25.42 25.25
N SER A 390 37.01 24.49 24.40
CA SER A 390 38.03 24.76 23.37
C SER A 390 37.64 24.35 21.95
N TYR A 391 36.57 23.56 21.77
CA TYR A 391 36.08 23.23 20.43
C TYR A 391 34.58 22.89 20.38
N VAL A 392 34.02 23.01 19.17
CA VAL A 392 32.73 22.44 18.80
C VAL A 392 32.90 21.48 17.62
N SER A 393 32.29 20.31 17.71
CA SER A 393 32.19 19.34 16.61
C SER A 393 30.73 18.97 16.36
N THR A 394 30.34 18.89 15.08
CA THR A 394 28.99 18.48 14.69
C THR A 394 29.00 17.73 13.36
N THR A 395 28.07 16.79 13.21
CA THR A 395 27.88 15.96 12.01
C THR A 395 26.42 16.05 11.59
N LYS A 396 26.15 16.32 10.30
CA LYS A 396 24.78 16.34 9.76
C LYS A 396 24.17 14.94 9.78
N ASN A 397 22.86 14.87 10.03
CA ASN A 397 22.10 13.63 9.94
C ASN A 397 21.45 13.53 8.55
N ILE A 398 22.18 12.96 7.59
CA ILE A 398 21.63 12.68 6.27
C ILE A 398 21.31 11.19 6.19
N TYR A 399 20.09 10.85 5.79
CA TYR A 399 19.61 9.47 5.70
C TYR A 399 18.82 9.26 4.40
N LEU A 400 18.85 8.03 3.89
CA LEU A 400 18.15 7.61 2.67
C LEU A 400 16.77 7.06 3.04
N ILE A 401 15.73 7.39 2.27
CA ILE A 401 14.36 6.90 2.46
C ILE A 401 13.87 6.25 1.17
N LEU A 402 13.35 5.02 1.28
CA LEU A 402 12.46 4.38 0.31
C LEU A 402 11.02 4.42 0.86
N ARG A 403 10.06 4.90 0.06
CA ARG A 403 8.66 5.06 0.47
C ARG A 403 7.67 4.67 -0.63
N PRO A 404 6.79 3.68 -0.39
CA PRO A 404 5.44 3.61 -0.95
C PRO A 404 4.42 4.36 -0.07
N VAL A 405 3.26 4.67 -0.67
CA VAL A 405 2.00 4.95 0.04
C VAL A 405 0.95 4.02 -0.55
N SER A 406 0.13 3.37 0.29
CA SER A 406 -0.96 2.50 -0.15
C SER A 406 -2.29 3.00 0.44
N THR A 407 -3.27 3.29 -0.42
CA THR A 407 -4.57 3.86 -0.04
C THR A 407 -5.66 2.78 -0.12
N ILE A 408 -5.85 2.05 0.98
CA ILE A 408 -6.77 0.90 1.04
C ILE A 408 -8.10 1.36 1.64
N GLY A 409 -9.11 1.50 0.78
CA GLY A 409 -10.41 2.04 1.16
C GLY A 409 -10.27 3.46 1.70
N ASN A 410 -10.60 3.65 2.99
CA ASN A 410 -10.53 4.94 3.67
C ASN A 410 -9.13 5.30 4.22
N TYR A 411 -8.17 4.37 4.27
CA TYR A 411 -6.87 4.58 4.94
C TYR A 411 -5.71 4.81 3.99
N ASP A 412 -4.83 5.75 4.34
CA ASP A 412 -3.56 6.01 3.66
C ASP A 412 -2.37 5.54 4.52
N TYR A 413 -1.76 4.42 4.15
CA TYR A 413 -0.58 3.89 4.83
C TYR A 413 0.71 4.38 4.17
N THR A 414 1.38 5.36 4.78
CA THR A 414 2.73 5.78 4.39
C THR A 414 3.78 4.92 5.09
N ILE A 415 4.49 4.08 4.33
CA ILE A 415 5.57 3.24 4.85
C ILE A 415 6.92 3.86 4.44
N SER A 416 7.84 4.02 5.39
CA SER A 416 9.17 4.58 5.15
C SER A 416 10.25 3.65 5.67
N TYR A 417 11.08 3.13 4.76
CA TYR A 417 12.31 2.41 5.08
C TYR A 417 13.46 3.40 5.06
N THR A 418 14.10 3.61 6.21
CA THR A 418 15.11 4.65 6.43
C THR A 418 16.48 4.03 6.71
N PHE A 419 17.52 4.51 6.03
CA PHE A 419 18.90 4.04 6.16
C PHE A 419 19.81 5.20 6.55
N HIS A 420 20.37 5.15 7.74
CA HIS A 420 21.16 6.23 8.31
C HIS A 420 22.68 5.98 8.13
N LEU A 421 23.49 7.04 8.18
CA LEU A 421 24.96 7.02 8.05
C LEU A 421 25.70 6.23 9.15
N ASP A 422 24.95 5.64 10.06
CA ASP A 422 25.37 5.16 11.37
C ASP A 422 25.01 3.67 11.56
N GLY A 423 24.64 3.00 10.46
CA GLY A 423 24.17 1.61 10.44
C GLY A 423 22.71 1.42 10.85
N THR A 424 22.05 2.42 11.44
CA THR A 424 20.66 2.32 11.89
C THR A 424 19.72 2.23 10.69
N ILE A 425 18.95 1.15 10.65
CA ILE A 425 17.86 0.96 9.70
C ILE A 425 16.54 1.06 10.47
N GLY A 426 15.61 1.85 9.97
CA GLY A 426 14.30 2.07 10.60
C GLY A 426 13.15 1.80 9.64
N ILE A 427 12.13 1.11 10.12
CA ILE A 427 10.81 1.02 9.49
C ILE A 427 9.91 2.01 10.23
N LYS A 428 9.19 2.86 9.50
CA LYS A 428 8.15 3.72 10.06
C LYS A 428 6.88 3.59 9.23
N VAL A 429 5.76 3.39 9.91
CA VAL A 429 4.41 3.52 9.33
C VAL A 429 3.80 4.81 9.87
N ARG A 430 3.07 5.54 9.03
CA ARG A 430 2.11 6.56 9.43
C ARG A 430 0.78 6.22 8.75
N ALA A 431 -0.32 6.26 9.50
CA ALA A 431 -1.66 6.23 8.95
C ALA A 431 -2.18 7.66 8.75
N SER A 432 -2.98 7.86 7.71
CA SER A 432 -3.77 9.06 7.40
C SER A 432 -5.04 8.61 6.67
N GLY A 433 -5.75 9.53 6.04
CA GLY A 433 -6.99 9.28 5.33
C GLY A 433 -8.21 9.53 6.23
N TYR A 434 -9.34 8.93 5.88
CA TYR A 434 -10.56 9.00 6.69
C TYR A 434 -10.61 7.83 7.68
N ILE A 435 -11.13 8.08 8.88
CA ILE A 435 -11.52 7.00 9.80
C ILE A 435 -12.77 6.28 9.29
N GLN A 436 -12.98 5.03 9.68
CA GLN A 436 -14.30 4.41 9.64
C GLN A 436 -15.04 4.72 10.95
N ALA A 437 -16.04 5.60 10.86
CA ALA A 437 -16.75 6.11 12.01
C ALA A 437 -17.98 5.25 12.39
N ALA A 438 -18.42 5.37 13.64
CA ALA A 438 -19.64 4.76 14.14
C ALA A 438 -20.78 5.80 14.27
N HIS A 439 -22.04 5.37 14.19
CA HIS A 439 -23.17 6.31 14.38
C HIS A 439 -23.48 6.49 15.87
N SER A 440 -23.47 7.73 16.35
CA SER A 440 -23.49 8.05 17.78
C SER A 440 -24.75 7.62 18.53
N ALA A 441 -25.86 7.30 17.85
CA ALA A 441 -27.06 6.77 18.51
C ALA A 441 -26.83 5.42 19.22
N HIS A 442 -25.82 4.64 18.80
CA HIS A 442 -25.46 3.40 19.49
C HIS A 442 -24.60 3.67 20.74
N SER A 443 -23.67 4.61 20.67
CA SER A 443 -22.82 5.01 21.81
C SER A 443 -23.47 6.04 22.75
N ALA A 444 -24.62 6.64 22.39
CA ALA A 444 -25.38 7.60 23.22
C ALA A 444 -25.83 7.04 24.59
N HIS A 445 -25.83 5.72 24.75
CA HIS A 445 -26.11 5.04 26.02
C HIS A 445 -24.87 4.39 26.66
N ASN A 446 -23.72 4.39 25.98
CA ASN A 446 -22.47 3.82 26.43
C ASN A 446 -21.29 4.38 25.61
N THR A 447 -20.64 5.44 26.10
CA THR A 447 -19.54 6.14 25.41
C THR A 447 -18.16 5.50 25.65
N ASN A 448 -18.10 4.22 26.02
CA ASN A 448 -16.84 3.56 26.38
C ASN A 448 -15.97 3.16 25.17
N TYR A 449 -16.48 3.29 23.95
CA TYR A 449 -15.87 2.77 22.72
C TYR A 449 -15.51 3.83 21.67
N GLY A 450 -15.62 5.12 22.01
CA GLY A 450 -15.30 6.20 21.09
C GLY A 450 -15.85 7.54 21.55
N TYR A 451 -15.22 8.63 21.12
CA TYR A 451 -15.71 9.98 21.41
C TYR A 451 -16.81 10.39 20.43
N PRO A 452 -17.82 11.17 20.86
CA PRO A 452 -18.68 11.88 19.93
C PRO A 452 -17.88 13.03 19.29
N ILE A 453 -17.57 12.91 18.00
CA ILE A 453 -16.73 13.86 17.26
C ILE A 453 -17.54 14.78 16.33
N HIS A 454 -18.78 14.41 15.98
CA HIS A 454 -19.71 15.28 15.26
C HIS A 454 -21.18 15.03 15.68
N SER A 455 -22.11 15.83 15.17
CA SER A 455 -23.55 15.88 15.52
C SER A 455 -24.28 14.52 15.62
N ALA A 456 -23.86 13.53 14.84
CA ALA A 456 -24.38 12.15 14.83
C ALA A 456 -23.26 11.09 14.77
N LEU A 457 -22.00 11.49 15.04
CA LEU A 457 -20.81 10.71 14.71
C LEU A 457 -19.99 10.37 15.96
N SER A 458 -19.69 9.09 16.13
CA SER A 458 -18.68 8.58 17.06
C SER A 458 -17.42 8.24 16.28
N GLY A 459 -16.25 8.57 16.83
CA GLY A 459 -14.96 8.19 16.24
C GLY A 459 -14.73 6.67 16.20
N SER A 460 -15.54 5.89 16.92
CA SER A 460 -15.26 4.47 17.22
C SER A 460 -13.92 4.33 17.98
N MET A 461 -13.40 3.11 18.08
CA MET A 461 -12.02 2.84 18.46
C MET A 461 -11.50 1.62 17.71
N HIS A 462 -10.21 1.63 17.37
CA HIS A 462 -9.58 0.52 16.68
C HIS A 462 -8.07 0.44 16.94
N ASP A 463 -7.53 -0.77 16.88
CA ASP A 463 -6.09 -1.01 16.86
C ASP A 463 -5.62 -1.20 15.41
N HIS A 464 -4.62 -0.42 15.01
CA HIS A 464 -3.81 -0.71 13.82
C HIS A 464 -2.61 -1.57 14.23
N ILE A 465 -2.44 -2.77 13.69
CA ILE A 465 -1.26 -3.63 13.91
C ILE A 465 -0.67 -4.04 12.56
N LEU A 466 0.56 -3.63 12.24
CA LEU A 466 1.26 -3.97 10.99
C LEU A 466 2.45 -4.89 11.26
N ASN A 467 2.46 -6.08 10.68
CA ASN A 467 3.48 -7.09 10.90
C ASN A 467 4.59 -7.02 9.84
N PHE A 468 5.84 -7.09 10.29
CA PHE A 468 7.02 -7.08 9.44
C PHE A 468 7.89 -8.31 9.70
N LYS A 469 8.25 -9.03 8.63
CA LYS A 469 9.26 -10.09 8.66
C LYS A 469 10.65 -9.46 8.61
N ALA A 470 11.46 -9.73 9.62
CA ALA A 470 12.82 -9.26 9.82
C ALA A 470 13.79 -10.44 9.95
N ASP A 471 14.22 -10.94 8.80
CA ASP A 471 15.15 -12.06 8.63
C ASP A 471 16.60 -11.53 8.66
N PHE A 472 17.26 -11.64 9.81
CA PHE A 472 18.57 -11.01 10.06
C PHE A 472 19.71 -12.05 10.05
N ASP A 473 20.48 -12.08 8.97
CA ASP A 473 21.73 -12.87 8.87
C ASP A 473 22.94 -12.07 9.37
N ILE A 474 23.14 -11.99 10.69
CA ILE A 474 24.25 -11.25 11.28
C ILE A 474 25.56 -12.03 11.09
N LEU A 475 26.30 -11.71 10.03
CA LEU A 475 27.61 -12.28 9.63
C LEU A 475 27.58 -13.74 9.18
N SER A 476 26.54 -14.48 9.56
CA SER A 476 26.12 -15.80 9.11
C SER A 476 24.64 -15.95 9.48
N THR A 477 23.97 -16.97 8.93
CA THR A 477 22.61 -17.35 9.34
C THR A 477 22.54 -17.76 10.81
N ALA A 478 23.50 -18.56 11.31
CA ALA A 478 23.56 -19.01 12.70
C ALA A 478 23.69 -17.85 13.71
N ASN A 479 22.62 -17.49 14.40
CA ASN A 479 22.47 -16.33 15.28
C ASN A 479 21.69 -16.69 16.57
N SER A 480 21.66 -15.78 17.54
CA SER A 480 20.97 -15.91 18.83
C SER A 480 20.35 -14.60 19.26
N ILE A 481 19.39 -14.66 20.18
CA ILE A 481 18.83 -13.48 20.84
C ILE A 481 19.42 -13.33 22.24
N GLU A 482 19.93 -12.14 22.53
CA GLU A 482 20.38 -11.73 23.86
C GLU A 482 19.44 -10.66 24.42
N LEU A 483 18.88 -10.91 25.60
CA LEU A 483 18.01 -9.99 26.32
C LEU A 483 18.79 -9.29 27.44
N THR A 484 19.01 -7.98 27.29
CA THR A 484 19.69 -7.18 28.30
C THR A 484 18.67 -6.43 29.16
N SER A 485 18.64 -6.70 30.47
CA SER A 485 17.73 -6.06 31.43
C SER A 485 18.45 -4.97 32.24
N LEU A 486 17.74 -3.88 32.57
CA LEU A 486 18.21 -2.84 33.48
C LEU A 486 17.40 -2.89 34.79
N PRO A 487 17.95 -3.43 35.90
CA PRO A 487 17.26 -3.49 37.18
C PRO A 487 16.99 -2.08 37.75
N PRO A 488 15.88 -1.85 38.48
CA PRO A 488 14.95 -2.85 39.01
C PRO A 488 13.73 -3.15 38.12
N SER A 489 13.66 -2.64 36.89
CA SER A 489 12.50 -2.85 36.01
C SER A 489 12.59 -4.16 35.24
N ASN A 490 11.79 -5.15 35.65
CA ASN A 490 11.75 -6.48 35.01
C ASN A 490 10.99 -6.53 33.67
N ASN A 491 10.41 -5.40 33.22
CA ASN A 491 9.39 -5.37 32.16
C ASN A 491 9.87 -4.66 30.87
N LYS A 492 11.15 -4.29 30.76
CA LYS A 492 11.74 -3.76 29.53
C LYS A 492 13.14 -4.35 29.36
N ASN A 493 13.26 -5.29 28.43
CA ASN A 493 14.53 -5.89 28.03
C ASN A 493 14.92 -5.34 26.66
N ASP A 494 16.19 -4.96 26.51
CA ASP A 494 16.76 -4.66 25.21
C ASP A 494 17.07 -5.96 24.47
N ALA A 495 16.36 -6.20 23.37
CA ALA A 495 16.60 -7.35 22.50
C ALA A 495 17.74 -7.07 21.52
N GLN A 496 18.74 -7.94 21.52
CA GLN A 496 19.87 -7.90 20.59
C GLN A 496 19.94 -9.20 19.80
N HIS A 497 19.94 -9.10 18.48
CA HIS A 497 20.17 -10.21 17.56
C HIS A 497 21.68 -10.32 17.33
N ILE A 498 22.30 -11.37 17.88
CA ILE A 498 23.75 -11.52 18.00
C ILE A 498 24.28 -12.78 17.30
N ASN A 499 25.54 -12.72 16.91
CA ASN A 499 26.32 -13.87 16.46
C ASN A 499 27.33 -14.25 17.56
N GLN A 500 27.23 -15.46 18.12
CA GLN A 500 28.06 -15.87 19.25
C GLN A 500 29.46 -16.32 18.84
N ASP A 501 29.63 -16.78 17.60
CA ASP A 501 30.94 -17.10 17.01
C ASP A 501 31.75 -15.83 16.64
N ALA A 502 31.08 -14.69 16.48
CA ALA A 502 31.70 -13.43 16.07
C ALA A 502 31.74 -12.38 17.20
N ARG A 503 32.85 -12.34 17.95
CA ARG A 503 33.13 -11.27 18.91
C ARG A 503 33.82 -10.05 18.28
N ASN A 504 33.59 -8.88 18.85
CA ASN A 504 34.32 -7.65 18.53
C ASN A 504 35.71 -7.61 19.23
N ALA A 505 36.49 -6.55 18.98
CA ALA A 505 37.84 -6.41 19.51
C ALA A 505 37.95 -6.34 21.06
N TYR A 506 36.83 -6.16 21.77
CA TYR A 506 36.75 -6.09 23.23
C TYR A 506 36.16 -7.36 23.86
N GLY A 507 35.73 -8.33 23.04
CA GLY A 507 35.16 -9.60 23.50
C GLY A 507 33.64 -9.65 23.55
N GLU A 508 32.92 -8.57 23.25
CA GLU A 508 31.45 -8.60 23.18
C GLU A 508 30.98 -9.20 21.87
N TYR A 509 29.81 -9.85 21.88
CA TYR A 509 29.20 -10.41 20.66
C TYR A 509 28.86 -9.29 19.66
N ARG A 510 28.95 -9.60 18.36
CA ARG A 510 28.52 -8.68 17.30
C ARG A 510 27.04 -8.92 17.02
N GLY A 511 26.27 -7.83 16.96
CA GLY A 511 24.82 -7.91 16.79
C GLY A 511 24.19 -6.60 16.31
N TYR A 512 22.89 -6.66 16.06
CA TYR A 512 22.01 -5.51 15.90
C TYR A 512 21.00 -5.48 17.06
N ARG A 513 20.72 -4.30 17.60
CA ARG A 513 19.68 -4.12 18.62
C ARG A 513 18.36 -3.79 17.95
N ILE A 514 17.29 -4.43 18.40
CA ILE A 514 15.93 -4.19 17.90
C ILE A 514 15.23 -3.24 18.89
N LEU A 515 14.66 -2.14 18.36
CA LEU A 515 14.21 -1.01 19.16
C LEU A 515 12.92 -0.38 18.64
N PRO A 516 11.89 -0.17 19.50
CA PRO A 516 10.85 0.80 19.22
C PRO A 516 11.42 2.22 19.27
N SER A 517 11.70 2.79 18.10
CA SER A 517 12.33 4.12 17.97
C SER A 517 11.35 5.29 18.12
N SER A 518 10.06 5.06 17.88
CA SER A 518 8.99 5.93 18.34
C SER A 518 8.32 5.34 19.58
N SER A 519 8.23 6.13 20.63
CA SER A 519 7.18 6.02 21.63
C SER A 519 6.65 7.44 21.81
N SER A 520 5.61 7.81 21.06
CA SER A 520 5.06 9.16 21.15
C SER A 520 4.55 9.42 22.57
N SER A 521 4.78 10.63 23.08
CA SER A 521 4.34 11.04 24.43
C SER A 521 2.81 11.16 24.57
N SER A 522 2.09 11.04 23.45
CA SER A 522 0.64 10.89 23.32
C SER A 522 0.14 9.46 23.55
N GLY A 523 1.03 8.45 23.65
CA GLY A 523 0.68 7.08 24.02
C GLY A 523 0.19 6.16 22.89
N GLY A 524 0.29 6.61 21.63
CA GLY A 524 -0.21 5.87 20.47
C GLY A 524 0.87 5.15 19.63
N GLY A 525 1.96 5.81 19.27
CA GLY A 525 2.88 5.30 18.24
C GLY A 525 4.12 4.57 18.78
N GLY A 526 4.19 3.25 18.59
CA GLY A 526 5.36 2.41 18.93
C GLY A 526 5.21 0.95 18.48
N THR A 527 6.04 0.04 19.00
CA THR A 527 5.73 -1.39 18.96
C THR A 527 4.71 -1.67 20.05
N ASN A 528 3.48 -1.95 19.65
CA ASN A 528 2.41 -2.48 20.50
C ASN A 528 1.81 -3.71 19.79
N HIS A 529 0.90 -4.40 20.46
CA HIS A 529 0.14 -5.54 19.96
C HIS A 529 -1.36 -5.31 20.12
N LEU A 530 -2.17 -6.21 19.55
CA LEU A 530 -3.62 -6.18 19.63
C LEU A 530 -4.08 -6.19 21.11
N THR A 531 -4.92 -5.22 21.49
CA THR A 531 -5.49 -5.10 22.85
C THR A 531 -6.49 -6.22 23.15
N ILE A 532 -7.16 -6.74 22.11
CA ILE A 532 -8.24 -7.72 22.22
C ILE A 532 -7.65 -9.13 22.33
N ILE A 533 -7.68 -9.67 23.55
CA ILE A 533 -7.30 -11.05 23.85
C ILE A 533 -8.41 -12.02 23.42
N ASN A 534 -8.07 -13.07 22.67
CA ASN A 534 -9.00 -14.08 22.14
C ASN A 534 -10.16 -13.44 21.34
N SER A 535 -9.83 -12.64 20.31
CA SER A 535 -10.84 -12.01 19.45
C SER A 535 -11.80 -13.04 18.86
N SER A 536 -13.10 -12.86 19.12
CA SER A 536 -14.18 -13.66 18.52
C SER A 536 -14.33 -13.45 17.01
N THR A 537 -13.71 -12.40 16.47
CA THR A 537 -13.74 -12.05 15.06
C THR A 537 -12.58 -12.70 14.30
N LEU A 538 -11.36 -12.61 14.86
CA LEU A 538 -10.16 -13.14 14.21
C LEU A 538 -9.97 -14.64 14.44
N ILE A 539 -10.36 -15.16 15.61
CA ILE A 539 -10.15 -16.56 16.02
C ILE A 539 -8.69 -17.01 15.89
N HIS A 540 -8.27 -17.57 14.74
CA HIS A 540 -6.89 -17.98 14.44
C HIS A 540 -6.23 -17.18 13.29
N ALA A 541 -6.97 -16.29 12.63
CA ALA A 541 -6.56 -15.64 11.38
C ALA A 541 -5.33 -14.71 11.50
N ALA A 542 -5.02 -14.23 12.71
CA ALA A 542 -4.00 -13.20 12.94
C ALA A 542 -3.28 -13.26 14.30
N HIS A 543 -2.94 -14.46 14.79
CA HIS A 543 -2.15 -14.62 16.03
C HIS A 543 -0.82 -13.86 16.05
N TRP A 544 -0.23 -13.59 14.87
CA TRP A 544 0.93 -12.71 14.72
C TRP A 544 0.74 -11.31 15.33
N SER A 545 -0.51 -10.87 15.56
CA SER A 545 -0.84 -9.55 16.12
C SER A 545 -0.77 -9.47 17.65
N GLU A 546 -0.58 -10.59 18.36
CA GLU A 546 -0.75 -10.69 19.82
C GLU A 546 0.49 -10.30 20.66
N HIS A 547 1.63 -10.06 20.01
CA HIS A 547 2.90 -9.74 20.66
C HIS A 547 3.71 -8.67 19.90
N ASP A 548 4.43 -7.79 20.59
CA ASP A 548 5.22 -6.71 19.98
C ASP A 548 6.34 -7.25 19.06
N ILE A 549 7.03 -8.29 19.52
CA ILE A 549 8.15 -8.95 18.87
C ILE A 549 8.00 -10.46 19.11
N GLN A 550 8.06 -11.24 18.04
CA GLN A 550 8.03 -12.71 18.04
C GLN A 550 9.24 -13.23 17.29
N ILE A 551 9.76 -14.40 17.65
CA ILE A 551 11.02 -14.92 17.10
C ILE A 551 10.87 -16.41 16.85
N THR A 552 11.13 -16.84 15.63
CA THR A 552 11.06 -18.24 15.19
C THR A 552 12.39 -18.63 14.54
N GLN A 553 12.62 -19.94 14.39
CA GLN A 553 13.67 -20.39 13.48
C GLN A 553 13.26 -20.06 12.04
N HIS A 554 14.22 -19.84 11.14
CA HIS A 554 13.92 -19.66 9.73
C HIS A 554 13.57 -21.00 9.07
N HIS A 555 12.39 -21.04 8.45
CA HIS A 555 12.01 -22.10 7.51
C HIS A 555 11.57 -21.55 6.16
N ASP A 556 12.01 -22.17 5.07
CA ASP A 556 11.56 -21.85 3.71
C ASP A 556 10.05 -22.05 3.52
N HIS A 557 9.43 -22.92 4.34
CA HIS A 557 7.98 -23.15 4.35
C HIS A 557 7.20 -22.18 5.26
N GLU A 558 7.89 -21.29 5.97
CA GLU A 558 7.31 -20.24 6.83
C GLU A 558 7.60 -18.86 6.22
N SER A 559 7.30 -18.76 4.92
CA SER A 559 7.71 -17.62 4.11
C SER A 559 7.02 -16.31 4.50
N ARG A 560 5.79 -16.38 5.01
CA ARG A 560 4.92 -15.25 5.42
C ARG A 560 4.28 -15.54 6.78
N SER A 561 3.92 -14.53 7.58
CA SER A 561 3.17 -14.71 8.85
C SER A 561 1.66 -14.72 8.67
N ALA A 562 1.17 -14.24 7.53
CA ALA A 562 -0.24 -14.09 7.19
C ALA A 562 -0.49 -14.44 5.72
N TYR A 563 -1.76 -14.64 5.38
CA TYR A 563 -2.20 -14.98 4.04
C TYR A 563 -3.48 -14.21 3.67
N PRO A 564 -3.58 -13.63 2.46
CA PRO A 564 -4.69 -12.76 2.05
C PRO A 564 -6.09 -13.24 2.39
N TYR A 565 -6.37 -14.54 2.20
CA TYR A 565 -7.71 -15.08 2.39
C TYR A 565 -7.93 -15.72 3.77
N ASN A 566 -7.09 -15.41 4.78
CA ASN A 566 -7.29 -15.88 6.15
C ASN A 566 -8.65 -15.47 6.74
N ASN A 567 -9.20 -14.31 6.32
CA ASN A 567 -10.56 -13.87 6.69
C ASN A 567 -11.68 -14.82 6.19
N GLN A 568 -11.41 -15.64 5.15
CA GLN A 568 -12.40 -16.56 4.59
C GLN A 568 -12.61 -17.83 5.42
N ASP A 569 -11.67 -18.20 6.31
CA ASP A 569 -11.81 -19.37 7.19
C ASP A 569 -11.09 -19.14 8.52
N VAL A 570 -11.64 -18.24 9.35
CA VAL A 570 -10.97 -17.76 10.59
C VAL A 570 -10.70 -18.86 11.62
N TYR A 571 -11.44 -19.98 11.55
CA TYR A 571 -11.26 -21.16 12.41
C TYR A 571 -10.20 -22.14 11.89
N ASN A 572 -9.82 -22.05 10.62
CA ASN A 572 -8.81 -22.90 9.99
C ASN A 572 -8.11 -22.11 8.87
N PRO A 573 -7.39 -21.03 9.20
CA PRO A 573 -6.80 -20.12 8.22
C PRO A 573 -5.74 -20.83 7.36
N MET A 574 -5.32 -20.20 6.26
CA MET A 574 -4.31 -20.81 5.38
C MET A 574 -2.91 -20.78 6.03
N ILE A 575 -2.61 -19.68 6.73
CA ILE A 575 -1.48 -19.58 7.65
C ILE A 575 -2.02 -19.30 9.04
N ASN A 576 -1.75 -20.23 9.96
CA ASN A 576 -1.97 -20.10 11.39
C ASN A 576 -0.62 -19.83 12.05
N PHE A 577 -0.36 -18.59 12.46
CA PHE A 577 0.98 -18.19 12.91
C PHE A 577 1.42 -18.85 14.22
N ASP A 578 0.48 -19.29 15.06
CA ASP A 578 0.77 -20.02 16.30
C ASP A 578 1.49 -21.36 16.06
N GLU A 579 1.33 -21.96 14.88
CA GLU A 579 1.99 -23.22 14.53
C GLU A 579 3.51 -23.08 14.32
N TYR A 580 4.04 -21.86 14.22
CA TYR A 580 5.50 -21.60 14.12
C TYR A 580 6.21 -21.65 15.49
N PHE A 581 5.47 -21.80 16.60
CA PHE A 581 6.02 -21.85 17.97
C PHE A 581 5.98 -23.27 18.56
N ASP A 582 6.62 -24.21 17.87
CA ASP A 582 6.62 -25.64 18.20
C ASP A 582 7.65 -26.06 19.28
N GLY A 583 8.55 -25.16 19.67
CA GLY A 583 9.58 -25.38 20.68
C GLY A 583 11.00 -25.62 20.15
N GLU A 584 11.28 -25.27 18.88
CA GLU A 584 12.64 -25.25 18.32
C GLU A 584 13.67 -24.40 19.11
N ASP A 585 14.95 -24.70 18.90
CA ASP A 585 16.07 -24.04 19.57
C ASP A 585 16.51 -22.78 18.80
N LEU A 586 16.50 -21.63 19.48
CA LEU A 586 16.90 -20.33 18.92
C LEU A 586 18.38 -19.98 19.20
N SER A 587 19.19 -20.96 19.62
CA SER A 587 20.60 -20.78 19.99
C SER A 587 21.57 -21.13 18.85
N GLN A 588 22.06 -20.12 18.12
CA GLN A 588 22.98 -20.25 16.97
C GLN A 588 22.36 -21.03 15.81
N THR A 589 21.08 -20.75 15.56
CA THR A 589 20.27 -21.21 14.43
C THR A 589 19.93 -20.03 13.51
N ASP A 590 19.36 -20.30 12.33
CA ASP A 590 18.86 -19.25 11.45
C ASP A 590 17.55 -18.68 12.05
N LEU A 591 17.43 -17.36 12.22
CA LEU A 591 16.39 -16.72 13.03
C LEU A 591 15.62 -15.65 12.27
N VAL A 592 14.30 -15.76 12.30
CA VAL A 592 13.39 -14.71 11.84
C VAL A 592 12.81 -13.98 13.04
N VAL A 593 12.94 -12.66 13.04
CA VAL A 593 12.20 -11.79 13.96
C VAL A 593 10.97 -11.25 13.26
N TRP A 594 9.82 -11.32 13.91
CA TRP A 594 8.55 -10.80 13.43
C TRP A 594 8.15 -9.62 14.33
N VAL A 595 8.05 -8.43 13.76
CA VAL A 595 7.88 -7.17 14.52
C VAL A 595 6.55 -6.54 14.18
N ASN A 596 5.78 -6.17 15.19
CA ASN A 596 4.57 -5.37 15.02
C ASN A 596 4.86 -3.88 15.25
N LEU A 597 4.45 -3.06 14.28
CA LEU A 597 4.30 -1.61 14.45
C LEU A 597 2.83 -1.31 14.61
N ALA A 598 2.45 -0.58 15.66
CA ALA A 598 1.06 -0.50 16.06
C ALA A 598 0.63 0.84 16.66
N MET A 599 -0.68 1.09 16.61
CA MET A 599 -1.33 2.31 17.09
C MET A 599 -2.68 1.95 17.71
N HIS A 600 -2.90 2.35 18.96
CA HIS A 600 -4.23 2.36 19.58
C HIS A 600 -4.94 3.65 19.18
N HIS A 601 -5.91 3.59 18.27
CA HIS A 601 -6.59 4.77 17.75
C HIS A 601 -7.98 4.90 18.37
N VAL A 602 -8.19 6.00 19.10
CA VAL A 602 -9.51 6.42 19.59
C VAL A 602 -9.80 7.81 18.99
N PRO A 603 -10.36 7.87 17.76
CA PRO A 603 -10.46 9.12 17.01
C PRO A 603 -11.20 10.23 17.77
N THR A 604 -10.62 11.42 17.66
CA THR A 604 -11.05 12.68 18.28
C THR A 604 -11.58 13.64 17.22
N THR A 605 -11.92 14.87 17.61
CA THR A 605 -12.29 15.90 16.63
C THR A 605 -11.15 16.29 15.69
N GLY A 606 -9.89 16.06 16.07
CA GLY A 606 -8.72 16.28 15.21
C GLY A 606 -8.43 15.15 14.21
N ASP A 607 -9.26 14.11 14.20
CA ASP A 607 -9.21 12.99 13.25
C ASP A 607 -10.36 13.07 12.22
N LEU A 608 -11.26 14.06 12.38
CA LEU A 608 -11.93 14.71 11.25
C LEU A 608 -10.87 15.53 10.48
N PRO A 609 -11.08 15.87 9.19
CA PRO A 609 -10.05 16.51 8.34
C PRO A 609 -9.51 17.87 8.84
N GLU A 610 -8.61 17.82 9.82
CA GLU A 610 -7.75 18.83 10.42
C GLU A 610 -6.41 18.14 10.77
N TYR A 611 -5.27 18.84 10.79
CA TYR A 611 -3.91 18.23 10.83
C TYR A 611 -3.08 18.60 12.09
N GLY A 612 -2.16 17.74 12.55
CA GLY A 612 -1.19 18.10 13.60
C GLY A 612 -0.13 17.06 14.06
N ASP A 613 0.98 16.95 13.31
CA ASP A 613 2.29 16.26 13.47
C ASP A 613 2.84 15.67 14.82
N ASP A 614 3.76 14.68 14.71
CA ASP A 614 4.40 13.95 15.84
C ASP A 614 5.88 13.47 15.57
N ASN A 615 6.77 13.40 16.59
CA ASN A 615 8.25 13.60 16.43
C ASN A 615 9.24 12.69 17.27
N CYS A 616 10.41 12.31 16.67
CA CYS A 616 11.72 11.77 17.17
C CYS A 616 11.86 10.57 18.19
N GLY A 617 12.96 9.77 18.26
CA GLY A 617 14.21 9.64 17.44
C GLY A 617 15.44 8.88 18.08
N GLY A 618 16.47 8.52 17.25
CA GLY A 618 17.85 7.97 17.58
C GLY A 618 18.20 6.57 17.00
N GLY A 619 19.44 6.04 16.80
CA GLY A 619 20.89 6.45 16.84
C GLY A 619 21.85 5.19 16.92
N GLY A 620 23.17 5.14 16.59
CA GLY A 620 24.18 6.20 16.34
C GLY A 620 25.66 5.91 15.85
N GLU A 621 26.08 4.86 15.09
CA GLU A 621 27.50 4.69 14.58
C GLU A 621 28.06 5.75 13.55
N SER A 622 27.62 7.01 13.56
CA SER A 622 27.67 7.96 12.41
C SER A 622 29.03 8.51 11.95
N ARG A 623 30.15 7.98 12.45
CA ARG A 623 31.46 8.68 12.47
C ARG A 623 32.31 8.61 11.19
N ARG A 624 31.74 8.14 10.07
CA ARG A 624 32.49 7.94 8.80
C ARG A 624 32.14 8.93 7.69
N THR A 625 31.17 9.83 7.90
CA THR A 625 30.71 10.76 6.86
C THR A 625 31.60 12.00 6.70
N VAL A 626 31.72 12.48 5.45
CA VAL A 626 32.35 13.77 5.11
C VAL A 626 31.42 14.97 5.37
N ASN A 627 30.13 14.74 5.65
CA ASN A 627 29.14 15.77 5.96
C ASN A 627 29.25 16.26 7.43
N MET A 628 30.45 16.67 7.84
CA MET A 628 30.77 17.16 9.19
C MET A 628 31.59 18.46 9.14
N VAL A 629 31.63 19.19 10.25
CA VAL A 629 32.42 20.42 10.39
C VAL A 629 33.06 20.51 11.77
N ARG A 630 34.30 21.02 11.81
CA ARG A 630 35.03 21.37 13.03
C ARG A 630 35.38 22.84 12.99
N VAL A 631 35.09 23.56 14.08
CA VAL A 631 35.44 24.97 14.25
C VAL A 631 36.34 25.08 15.49
N GLY A 632 37.53 25.66 15.30
CA GLY A 632 38.51 25.95 16.35
C GLY A 632 38.52 27.44 16.70
N PHE A 633 38.65 27.75 17.98
CA PHE A 633 38.64 29.12 18.52
C PHE A 633 39.97 29.41 19.25
N GLY A 634 40.46 30.64 19.11
CA GLY A 634 41.64 31.16 19.83
C GLY A 634 41.31 31.85 21.16
N ASP A 635 42.31 32.46 21.79
CA ASP A 635 42.25 33.07 23.14
C ASP A 635 41.26 34.27 23.29
N GLU A 636 40.63 34.74 22.21
CA GLU A 636 39.66 35.85 22.19
C GLU A 636 38.28 35.45 21.58
N ASP A 637 37.88 34.17 21.62
CA ASP A 637 36.67 33.62 20.99
C ASP A 637 36.58 33.82 19.46
N VAL A 638 37.69 34.18 18.81
CA VAL A 638 37.80 34.32 17.35
C VAL A 638 37.98 32.95 16.70
N VAL A 639 37.26 32.69 15.61
CA VAL A 639 37.42 31.47 14.79
C VAL A 639 38.76 31.51 14.08
N GLU A 640 39.66 30.60 14.44
CA GLU A 640 40.99 30.46 13.83
C GLU A 640 41.04 29.36 12.76
N GLU A 641 40.19 28.34 12.87
CA GLU A 641 40.17 27.20 11.96
C GLU A 641 38.73 26.74 11.66
N VAL A 642 38.42 26.47 10.38
CA VAL A 642 37.18 25.82 9.94
C VAL A 642 37.54 24.66 9.00
N GLU A 643 37.56 23.44 9.55
CA GLU A 643 37.83 22.23 8.78
C GLU A 643 36.50 21.62 8.31
N THR A 644 36.42 21.38 7.00
CA THR A 644 35.18 21.05 6.28
C THR A 644 35.22 19.66 5.63
N PHE A 645 36.29 18.88 5.85
CA PHE A 645 36.41 17.44 5.55
C PHE A 645 36.08 17.06 4.09
N GLY A 646 36.30 17.98 3.15
CA GLY A 646 36.09 17.77 1.71
C GLY A 646 34.71 18.12 1.15
N GLN A 647 33.78 18.68 1.94
CA GLN A 647 32.47 19.12 1.42
C GLN A 647 32.58 20.21 0.33
N ALA A 648 31.67 20.19 -0.64
CA ALA A 648 31.65 21.14 -1.76
C ALA A 648 31.41 22.59 -1.29
N ARG A 649 32.05 23.56 -1.97
CA ARG A 649 32.02 25.00 -1.62
C ARG A 649 31.39 25.88 -2.71
N GLU A 650 30.57 25.30 -3.58
CA GLU A 650 29.94 26.02 -4.69
C GLU A 650 28.77 26.89 -4.22
N ARG A 651 28.68 28.12 -4.73
CA ARG A 651 27.43 28.88 -4.73
C ARG A 651 26.69 28.52 -6.01
N MET A 652 25.50 27.95 -5.87
CA MET A 652 24.59 27.67 -6.98
C MET A 652 23.33 28.50 -6.84
N GLU A 653 22.83 29.04 -7.94
CA GLU A 653 21.50 29.64 -8.01
C GLU A 653 20.51 28.53 -8.40
N VAL A 654 19.62 28.17 -7.48
CA VAL A 654 18.59 27.15 -7.69
C VAL A 654 17.29 27.86 -8.05
N VAL A 655 16.80 27.66 -9.28
CA VAL A 655 15.47 28.13 -9.68
C VAL A 655 14.43 27.15 -9.14
N VAL A 656 13.78 27.52 -8.03
CA VAL A 656 12.63 26.78 -7.50
C VAL A 656 11.38 27.19 -8.30
N ARG A 657 10.76 26.23 -8.98
CA ARG A 657 9.48 26.40 -9.69
C ARG A 657 8.31 25.92 -8.81
N PRO A 658 7.08 26.41 -9.04
CA PRO A 658 5.89 25.87 -8.40
C PRO A 658 5.76 24.37 -8.69
N VAL A 659 5.51 23.56 -7.65
CA VAL A 659 5.36 22.10 -7.77
C VAL A 659 4.12 21.74 -8.59
N GLU A 660 3.12 22.60 -8.54
CA GLU A 660 1.84 22.52 -9.24
C GLU A 660 1.99 22.50 -10.77
N GLU A 661 3.14 22.94 -11.33
CA GLU A 661 3.45 22.79 -12.76
C GLU A 661 3.59 21.31 -13.17
N VAL A 662 3.95 20.41 -12.25
CA VAL A 662 4.18 18.97 -12.50
C VAL A 662 2.90 18.14 -12.36
N LEU A 663 1.95 18.59 -11.53
CA LEU A 663 0.72 17.85 -11.21
C LEU A 663 -0.19 17.62 -12.44
N TRP A 664 -0.09 18.46 -13.46
CA TRP A 664 -0.76 18.26 -14.77
C TRP A 664 -0.28 17.02 -15.54
N GLY A 665 0.77 16.34 -15.08
CA GLY A 665 1.29 15.09 -15.63
C GLY A 665 0.83 13.81 -14.92
N TYR A 666 0.03 13.91 -13.86
CA TYR A 666 -0.43 12.78 -13.06
C TYR A 666 -1.28 11.79 -13.88
N CYS A 667 -1.04 10.48 -13.72
CA CYS A 667 -1.68 9.41 -14.47
C CYS A 667 -1.80 8.17 -13.55
N SER A 668 -2.99 7.96 -12.99
CA SER A 668 -3.26 7.06 -11.86
C SER A 668 -2.76 5.61 -12.04
N CYS A 669 -3.00 5.02 -13.21
CA CYS A 669 -2.54 3.68 -13.57
C CYS A 669 -2.56 3.50 -15.09
N LEU A 670 -1.62 2.70 -15.63
CA LEU A 670 -1.63 2.22 -17.02
C LEU A 670 -1.89 0.72 -17.06
N SER A 671 -2.87 0.28 -17.85
CA SER A 671 -3.26 -1.13 -17.99
C SER A 671 -2.86 -1.70 -19.35
N LEU A 672 -2.32 -2.92 -19.36
CA LEU A 672 -1.95 -3.68 -20.56
C LEU A 672 -2.58 -5.08 -20.52
N ASN A 673 -3.50 -5.37 -21.43
CA ASN A 673 -4.17 -6.68 -21.51
C ASN A 673 -3.19 -7.77 -21.99
N GLU A 674 -3.07 -8.84 -21.20
CA GLU A 674 -2.17 -9.96 -21.45
C GLU A 674 -2.75 -11.00 -22.43
N ILE A 675 -4.05 -10.90 -22.73
CA ILE A 675 -4.71 -11.68 -23.79
C ILE A 675 -4.98 -10.78 -25.01
N PRO A 676 -4.37 -11.05 -26.17
CA PRO A 676 -4.77 -10.43 -27.43
C PRO A 676 -6.23 -10.79 -27.73
N SER A 677 -7.08 -9.77 -27.84
CA SER A 677 -8.54 -9.90 -27.90
C SER A 677 -9.06 -11.04 -28.80
N ILE A 678 -9.73 -12.02 -28.18
CA ILE A 678 -10.45 -13.10 -28.89
C ILE A 678 -11.64 -12.54 -29.69
N LYS A 679 -12.07 -11.30 -29.39
CA LYS A 679 -12.96 -10.47 -30.22
C LYS A 679 -12.26 -10.17 -31.56
N GLY A 680 -12.46 -11.08 -32.52
CA GLY A 680 -11.86 -11.01 -33.85
C GLY A 680 -12.21 -9.70 -34.55
N VAL A 681 -11.19 -8.89 -34.83
CA VAL A 681 -11.31 -7.69 -35.67
C VAL A 681 -11.87 -8.13 -37.02
N SER A 682 -13.12 -7.77 -37.31
CA SER A 682 -13.74 -8.00 -38.61
C SER A 682 -13.04 -7.13 -39.65
N VAL A 683 -12.00 -7.67 -40.27
CA VAL A 683 -11.23 -6.99 -41.31
C VAL A 683 -12.17 -6.64 -42.46
N ALA A 684 -12.38 -5.34 -42.69
CA ALA A 684 -13.18 -4.87 -43.81
C ALA A 684 -12.61 -5.43 -45.14
N PRO A 685 -13.44 -5.86 -46.11
CA PRO A 685 -12.96 -6.53 -47.31
C PRO A 685 -11.99 -5.63 -48.11
N GLY A 686 -10.69 -5.91 -48.04
CA GLY A 686 -9.66 -5.17 -48.78
C GLY A 686 -8.32 -4.96 -48.06
N ALA A 687 -8.22 -5.18 -46.75
CA ALA A 687 -6.92 -5.09 -46.06
C ALA A 687 -6.14 -6.40 -46.11
N THR A 688 -4.92 -6.35 -46.66
CA THR A 688 -3.98 -7.49 -46.73
C THR A 688 -3.37 -7.77 -45.35
N PRO A 689 -3.25 -9.05 -44.91
CA PRO A 689 -2.57 -9.38 -43.66
C PRO A 689 -1.07 -9.04 -43.71
N LEU A 690 -0.56 -8.38 -42.67
CA LEU A 690 0.88 -8.21 -42.47
C LEU A 690 1.50 -9.52 -42.00
N THR A 691 2.25 -10.19 -42.88
CA THR A 691 3.04 -11.38 -42.53
C THR A 691 4.33 -10.97 -41.83
N LEU A 692 4.49 -11.42 -40.59
CA LEU A 692 5.76 -11.34 -39.86
C LEU A 692 6.82 -12.16 -40.59
N THR A 693 7.87 -11.50 -41.09
CA THR A 693 9.07 -12.15 -41.63
C THR A 693 10.24 -12.06 -40.64
N PRO A 694 10.98 -13.16 -40.40
CA PRO A 694 12.05 -13.17 -39.40
C PRO A 694 13.31 -12.46 -39.91
N TRP A 695 13.93 -11.65 -39.03
CA TRP A 695 15.20 -10.97 -39.30
C TRP A 695 16.43 -11.87 -39.09
N PRO A 696 17.37 -11.94 -40.04
CA PRO A 696 18.71 -12.51 -39.82
C PRO A 696 19.74 -11.44 -39.40
N ALA A 697 20.79 -11.90 -38.71
CA ALA A 697 21.73 -11.11 -37.92
C ALA A 697 22.84 -10.32 -38.66
N LYS A 698 23.47 -9.41 -37.90
CA LYS A 698 24.80 -8.73 -38.07
C LYS A 698 24.87 -7.51 -39.03
N PHE A 699 25.31 -6.36 -38.50
CA PHE A 699 26.72 -5.86 -38.62
C PHE A 699 26.96 -4.63 -37.71
N ALA A 700 28.19 -4.11 -37.65
CA ALA A 700 28.70 -3.25 -36.57
C ALA A 700 29.02 -1.78 -36.98
N ALA A 701 29.05 -0.92 -35.96
CA ALA A 701 29.64 0.43 -35.81
C ALA A 701 30.29 1.16 -37.02
N HIS A 702 30.00 2.48 -37.16
CA HIS A 702 30.97 3.59 -36.98
C HIS A 702 30.30 4.99 -37.02
N ALA A 703 31.05 5.99 -36.51
CA ALA A 703 30.66 7.33 -36.03
C ALA A 703 30.35 8.46 -37.06
N PHE A 704 30.07 9.66 -36.49
CA PHE A 704 30.16 11.05 -37.01
C PHE A 704 28.90 11.88 -37.37
N VAL A 705 28.56 12.80 -36.44
CA VAL A 705 28.35 14.28 -36.55
C VAL A 705 27.32 14.89 -37.55
N MET A 706 26.57 15.87 -37.02
CA MET A 706 25.55 16.78 -37.61
C MET A 706 26.10 17.79 -38.69
N PRO A 707 25.36 18.83 -39.19
CA PRO A 707 23.92 19.19 -39.10
C PRO A 707 23.27 19.72 -40.43
N ASN A 708 22.02 20.23 -40.31
CA ASN A 708 21.40 21.38 -41.05
C ASN A 708 20.42 21.20 -42.25
N THR A 709 19.24 21.81 -42.04
CA THR A 709 18.35 22.60 -42.95
C THR A 709 17.42 21.97 -44.02
N ALA A 710 16.12 22.18 -43.76
CA ALA A 710 15.14 22.93 -44.57
C ALA A 710 14.31 22.25 -45.70
N CYS A 711 13.01 22.12 -45.38
CA CYS A 711 11.80 22.40 -46.18
C CYS A 711 11.85 22.49 -47.71
N LEU A 712 10.87 21.85 -48.37
CA LEU A 712 10.08 22.52 -49.40
C LEU A 712 8.58 22.18 -49.29
N LEU A 713 7.76 23.10 -49.80
CA LEU A 713 6.32 23.24 -49.63
C LEU A 713 5.59 22.96 -50.95
N THR A 714 4.32 22.55 -50.92
CA THR A 714 3.39 22.72 -52.07
C THR A 714 2.00 23.17 -51.58
N VAL A 715 1.29 23.95 -52.40
CA VAL A 715 0.37 25.02 -51.97
C VAL A 715 -0.99 24.96 -52.70
N TYR A 716 -1.97 25.69 -52.14
CA TYR A 716 -3.13 26.41 -52.75
C TYR A 716 -4.52 25.92 -52.25
N ASP A 717 -5.54 26.77 -52.04
CA ASP A 717 -5.73 28.17 -52.50
C ASP A 717 -6.54 29.07 -51.53
N THR A 718 -6.38 30.37 -51.78
CA THR A 718 -6.92 31.65 -51.26
C THR A 718 -8.48 31.79 -51.16
N TYR A 719 -9.13 32.81 -50.54
CA TYR A 719 -9.05 34.29 -50.74
C TYR A 719 -9.84 35.10 -49.61
N PRO A 720 -10.03 36.45 -49.61
CA PRO A 720 -9.62 37.32 -48.47
C PRO A 720 -10.69 38.29 -47.89
N GLY A 721 -10.31 39.16 -46.92
CA GLY A 721 -10.97 40.49 -46.81
C GLY A 721 -10.77 41.37 -45.55
N LEU A 722 -10.06 42.51 -45.73
CA LEU A 722 -10.15 43.80 -45.01
C LEU A 722 -9.53 43.98 -43.60
N ALA A 723 -9.24 45.24 -43.25
CA ALA A 723 -8.17 45.64 -42.32
C ALA A 723 -8.35 47.06 -41.72
N TRP A 724 -7.41 47.41 -40.80
CA TRP A 724 -6.99 48.74 -40.30
C TRP A 724 -7.53 49.31 -38.97
N LYS A 725 -6.54 49.75 -38.17
CA LYS A 725 -6.42 50.97 -37.31
C LYS A 725 -6.48 50.88 -35.78
N ASP A 726 -5.68 51.77 -35.21
CA ASP A 726 -5.22 51.88 -33.82
C ASP A 726 -6.22 52.57 -32.86
N ALA A 727 -5.91 52.44 -31.56
CA ALA A 727 -6.00 53.45 -30.49
C ALA A 727 -6.96 53.19 -29.30
N VAL A 728 -6.32 52.93 -28.15
CA VAL A 728 -6.52 53.59 -26.84
C VAL A 728 -7.77 53.28 -25.98
N GLU A 729 -7.47 53.18 -24.67
CA GLU A 729 -8.30 53.34 -23.46
C GLU A 729 -8.97 52.13 -22.77
N HIS A 730 -8.88 52.18 -21.43
CA HIS A 730 -9.29 51.15 -20.49
C HIS A 730 -10.80 51.14 -20.24
N ARG A 731 -11.38 49.94 -20.07
CA ARG A 731 -12.49 49.67 -19.14
C ARG A 731 -12.57 48.19 -18.81
N PHE A 732 -12.80 47.88 -17.54
CA PHE A 732 -13.12 46.53 -17.08
C PHE A 732 -14.50 46.10 -17.60
N THR A 733 -14.58 44.91 -18.19
CA THR A 733 -15.84 44.18 -18.38
C THR A 733 -15.54 42.69 -18.17
N ILE A 734 -16.35 42.04 -17.32
CA ILE A 734 -16.29 40.58 -17.11
C ILE A 734 -17.14 39.92 -18.20
N THR A 735 -16.55 39.02 -18.97
CA THR A 735 -17.23 38.08 -19.89
C THR A 735 -16.55 36.72 -19.84
N PRO A 736 -17.29 35.61 -20.04
CA PRO A 736 -16.81 34.25 -19.78
C PRO A 736 -15.69 33.84 -20.74
N ARG A 737 -14.73 33.03 -20.25
CA ARG A 737 -13.71 32.41 -21.10
C ARG A 737 -14.36 31.45 -22.11
N PRO A 738 -13.98 31.49 -23.40
CA PRO A 738 -14.43 30.51 -24.37
C PRO A 738 -13.80 29.14 -24.10
N SER A 739 -14.52 28.09 -24.46
CA SER A 739 -14.06 26.70 -24.42
C SER A 739 -12.81 26.51 -25.30
N LEU A 740 -11.65 26.33 -24.69
CA LEU A 740 -10.53 25.68 -25.36
C LEU A 740 -10.84 24.19 -25.46
N ALA A 741 -11.09 23.72 -26.69
CA ALA A 741 -11.11 22.30 -26.99
C ALA A 741 -9.67 21.76 -26.84
N VAL A 742 -9.37 21.18 -25.68
CA VAL A 742 -8.18 20.35 -25.51
C VAL A 742 -8.40 19.10 -26.34
N ALA A 743 -7.54 18.86 -27.32
CA ALA A 743 -7.52 17.58 -28.02
C ALA A 743 -7.15 16.50 -27.01
N GLY A 744 -8.07 15.55 -26.78
CA GLY A 744 -7.88 14.49 -25.81
C GLY A 744 -6.64 13.66 -26.13
N LEU A 745 -5.64 13.76 -25.26
CA LEU A 745 -4.75 12.64 -24.99
C LEU A 745 -5.54 11.69 -24.10
N ASN A 746 -6.24 10.74 -24.74
CA ASN A 746 -6.78 9.60 -24.00
C ASN A 746 -5.61 8.85 -23.36
N CYS A 747 -5.77 8.52 -22.08
CA CYS A 747 -4.98 7.46 -21.45
C CYS A 747 -5.38 6.10 -22.05
#